data_AF-A0A482X987-F1
#
_entry.id   AF-A0A482X987-F1
#
_cell.length_a   1.000
_cell.length_b   1.000
_cell.length_c   1.000
_cell.angle_alpha   90.00
_cell.angle_beta   90.00
_cell.angle_gamma   90.00
#
_symmetry.space_group_name_H-M   'P 1'
#
loop_
_entity.id
_entity.type
_entity.pdbx_description
1 polymer ?
#
loop_
_entity_poly.entity_id
_entity_poly.type
_entity_poly.pdbx_seq_one_letter_code
_entity_poly.pdbx_strand_id
1 'polypeptide(L)'
;MEKNTYIFQQKIFTVRRWKILLLIIFLGEKKVTFASTCLKPQLELLVTPPDANKGNNVRVYWSFNRTYDGCWIGIYSEQPKKSSDEFLLAHKIQVNELTGSVTTGFPEVTDAKTLTYDQQTYLGYTAVAWTVVGGVDKAIVVTKLQTYPQWMKHYWKFIKDVPMTNLFLPGTHDTCSYRGDPPNEDSSSFSAEAWSLLKKIPFLDNWSLTQNRTIKEQLISGIRYLDIRVKLEASVYWACHNAIMMHTLNQIIQQVVEFVMSTEKEIVVFDIHQLVSGIESDEKQEAFVAYLKKAFTIGNKQLYVSPSTVNLLWLATPEAILAQGRVIISYIDLDYRRRNDMDILWPGVFQYWGNKQYVNDLKDYMYYTIPSRKERNDSLDTLTSIMAELTANKKRISKDTKNDLSAQSEQNSVEIHSWFLDPAIALETNVLAVDFFTISGVMEKHFLFRQTLFYLIAMSVQLCSGDPAARTDCEKPQLELQVSPVKKMIQIYWNFHKEVKDGWIGVYSKQPDYNDPGKHRVCDPIKIDRPMGWFITSVKSKDMSHIHLKFDGPTYLGFFACAWRKNNGKDEAFIVSDLRTYPRWMENYWENIHAVPLNMLFLPGTHDSASYEGQKAKGLNWIQKNTPGVKDQSFTQDSSIKEQLMLGIRYFDLRVRRDGNDYYGAHGIITMQKLDIVIADVIEFVTKTSKEIVIFDIHQLISGITSNDEHRNFANYLKEKFTVDNKPLYVAPKDFGPTPWQATPDQILAKGKVVVSYINVEFQRLDDCGILWPKVYQYWAETPKFNELQKYVYEKIPGRVQKGDFTDRLTVIMAELTGNTFTTITIAAYGLNDQAQDNDEHIQQWFLDPKISMDTNVVAVDYFRSSGIVRLAIMWNERKFFKTNKCDPPQKFSDQYYQQILIPI
;
A
#
# COMPACT_ATOMS: atom_id res chain seq x y z
N MET A 1 62.57 -5.19 22.25
CA MET A 1 62.07 -4.99 20.88
C MET A 1 60.56 -4.95 20.98
N GLU A 2 60.03 -3.83 21.45
CA GLU A 2 59.49 -2.64 20.72
C GLU A 2 57.99 -2.59 21.08
N LYS A 3 57.64 -1.74 22.07
CA LYS A 3 56.90 -0.45 21.93
C LYS A 3 55.38 -0.70 21.84
N ASN A 4 54.50 -0.09 22.62
CA ASN A 4 54.62 0.96 23.63
C ASN A 4 53.38 0.94 24.53
N THR A 5 53.65 1.15 25.81
CA THR A 5 52.79 1.43 26.95
C THR A 5 52.20 2.85 26.89
N TYR A 6 50.97 3.07 27.40
CA TYR A 6 50.46 4.26 28.16
C TYR A 6 48.92 4.09 28.29
N ILE A 7 48.32 3.60 29.39
CA ILE A 7 48.19 4.09 30.79
C ILE A 7 47.51 5.46 30.91
N PHE A 8 46.23 5.47 31.32
CA PHE A 8 45.66 6.12 32.53
C PHE A 8 44.14 5.83 32.56
N GLN A 9 43.59 5.04 33.50
CA GLN A 9 43.10 5.45 34.85
C GLN A 9 42.15 6.67 34.80
N GLN A 10 41.02 6.77 35.50
CA GLN A 10 40.23 5.94 36.42
C GLN A 10 38.98 6.80 36.74
N LYS A 11 37.89 6.16 37.18
CA LYS A 11 36.86 6.69 38.09
C LYS A 11 35.79 7.69 37.58
N ILE A 12 34.56 7.15 37.57
CA ILE A 12 33.37 7.68 38.25
C ILE A 12 32.94 9.10 37.84
N PHE A 13 32.09 9.17 36.81
CA PHE A 13 30.89 10.01 36.86
C PHE A 13 29.65 9.10 36.74
N THR A 14 29.28 8.61 37.92
CA THR A 14 27.95 8.24 38.36
C THR A 14 26.87 9.18 37.78
N VAL A 15 25.71 8.59 37.44
CA VAL A 15 24.40 9.23 37.41
C VAL A 15 24.24 10.39 36.41
N ARG A 16 23.98 10.07 35.13
CA ARG A 16 23.04 10.85 34.27
C ARG A 16 22.73 10.27 32.88
N ARG A 17 23.48 9.29 32.39
CA ARG A 17 23.28 8.75 31.02
C ARG A 17 22.35 7.53 30.89
N TRP A 18 21.98 6.89 32.00
CA TRP A 18 21.12 5.68 32.00
C TRP A 18 19.62 5.94 32.16
N LYS A 19 19.18 7.20 32.25
CA LYS A 19 17.74 7.55 32.26
C LYS A 19 17.18 7.94 30.89
N ILE A 20 18.01 8.09 29.86
CA ILE A 20 17.57 8.49 28.51
C ILE A 20 17.49 7.27 27.58
N LEU A 21 18.36 6.27 27.75
CA LEU A 21 18.32 5.05 26.92
C LEU A 21 17.26 4.03 27.39
N LEU A 22 16.86 4.07 28.66
CA LEU A 22 15.82 3.21 29.23
C LEU A 22 14.39 3.72 28.99
N LEU A 23 14.23 4.92 28.43
CA LEU A 23 12.92 5.45 28.03
C LEU A 23 12.50 5.01 26.63
N ILE A 24 13.43 4.46 25.84
CA ILE A 24 13.19 4.07 24.43
C ILE A 24 12.67 2.60 24.32
N ILE A 25 12.75 1.82 25.41
CA ILE A 25 12.41 0.38 25.41
C ILE A 25 11.01 0.09 26.02
N PHE A 26 10.27 1.11 26.50
CA PHE A 26 8.98 0.90 27.19
C PHE A 26 7.75 1.54 26.52
N LEU A 27 7.86 1.98 25.26
CA LEU A 27 6.75 2.57 24.51
C LEU A 27 6.53 1.81 23.20
N GLY A 28 6.20 0.53 23.32
CA GLY A 28 5.60 -0.26 22.24
C GLY A 28 4.23 0.31 21.86
N GLU A 29 4.12 0.70 20.59
CA GLU A 29 2.91 0.71 19.75
C GLU A 29 1.55 0.95 20.45
N LYS A 30 1.41 2.06 21.17
CA LYS A 30 0.11 2.76 21.16
C LYS A 30 0.13 3.69 19.95
N LYS A 31 -0.73 3.42 18.96
CA LYS A 31 -1.18 4.46 18.02
C LYS A 31 -1.54 5.68 18.86
N VAL A 32 -0.75 6.73 18.76
CA VAL A 32 -1.07 8.03 19.35
C VAL A 32 -2.32 8.50 18.63
N THR A 33 -3.49 8.24 19.19
CA THR A 33 -4.66 9.04 18.88
C THR A 33 -4.34 10.44 19.40
N PHE A 34 -3.95 11.34 18.50
CA PHE A 34 -3.84 12.75 18.84
C PHE A 34 -5.21 13.19 19.35
N ALA A 35 -5.29 13.50 20.64
CA ALA A 35 -6.36 14.36 21.12
C ALA A 35 -6.16 15.70 20.38
N SER A 36 -7.18 16.15 19.64
CA SER A 36 -7.20 17.42 18.91
C SER A 36 -6.89 18.65 19.77
N THR A 37 -6.79 18.48 21.09
CA THR A 37 -6.58 19.51 22.11
C THR A 37 -5.12 19.94 22.35
N CYS A 38 -4.10 19.27 21.77
CA CYS A 38 -2.68 19.57 22.03
C CYS A 38 -1.94 20.36 20.92
N LEU A 39 -2.59 20.67 19.80
CA LEU A 39 -1.96 21.42 18.70
C LEU A 39 -2.02 22.94 18.96
N LYS A 40 -0.97 23.68 18.59
CA LYS A 40 -1.01 25.17 18.59
C LYS A 40 -1.79 25.65 17.35
N PRO A 41 -2.51 26.78 17.41
CA PRO A 41 -3.15 27.35 16.24
C PRO A 41 -2.12 27.66 15.14
N GLN A 42 -2.41 27.21 13.93
CA GLN A 42 -1.59 27.40 12.74
C GLN A 42 -2.20 28.45 11.81
N LEU A 43 -1.34 29.31 11.29
CA LEU A 43 -1.65 30.33 10.30
C LEU A 43 -0.46 30.45 9.36
N GLU A 44 -0.73 30.42 8.06
CA GLU A 44 0.29 30.39 7.02
C GLU A 44 -0.07 31.33 5.86
N LEU A 45 0.99 31.85 5.24
CA LEU A 45 0.93 32.57 3.97
C LEU A 45 1.65 31.75 2.92
N LEU A 46 0.97 31.55 1.79
CA LEU A 46 1.42 30.76 0.65
C LEU A 46 1.35 31.61 -0.60
N VAL A 47 2.27 31.39 -1.55
CA VAL A 47 2.12 31.89 -2.92
C VAL A 47 1.50 30.80 -3.78
N THR A 48 0.32 31.05 -4.34
CA THR A 48 -0.37 30.10 -5.23
C THR A 48 0.42 29.88 -6.51
N PRO A 49 0.33 28.69 -7.15
CA PRO A 49 0.72 28.51 -8.53
C PRO A 49 0.01 29.55 -9.45
N PRO A 50 0.60 29.87 -10.60
CA PRO A 50 0.08 30.90 -11.49
C PRO A 50 -1.28 30.48 -12.07
N ASP A 51 -2.32 31.27 -11.80
CA ASP A 51 -3.58 31.23 -12.54
C ASP A 51 -3.35 31.90 -13.91
N ALA A 52 -3.77 31.22 -14.99
CA ALA A 52 -3.68 31.69 -16.37
C ALA A 52 -4.21 33.13 -16.59
N ASN A 53 -5.09 33.65 -15.70
CA ASN A 53 -5.67 34.99 -15.80
C ASN A 53 -5.23 35.96 -14.68
N LYS A 54 -4.63 35.50 -13.58
CA LYS A 54 -4.40 36.32 -12.37
C LYS A 54 -2.96 36.28 -11.82
N GLY A 55 -2.08 35.47 -12.40
CA GLY A 55 -0.70 35.33 -11.91
C GLY A 55 -0.62 34.71 -10.51
N ASN A 56 0.57 34.78 -9.90
CA ASN A 56 0.81 34.27 -8.54
C ASN A 56 0.09 35.15 -7.51
N ASN A 57 -0.71 34.55 -6.63
CA ASN A 57 -1.47 35.24 -5.60
C ASN A 57 -1.07 34.79 -4.20
N VAL A 58 -1.30 35.64 -3.21
CA VAL A 58 -1.13 35.29 -1.80
C VAL A 58 -2.39 34.55 -1.32
N ARG A 59 -2.17 33.41 -0.68
CA ARG A 59 -3.19 32.61 -0.03
C ARG A 59 -2.89 32.52 1.46
N VAL A 60 -3.95 32.63 2.25
CA VAL A 60 -3.92 32.42 3.69
C VAL A 60 -4.49 31.05 3.96
N TYR A 61 -3.80 30.27 4.78
CA TYR A 61 -4.30 28.99 5.30
C TYR A 61 -4.32 29.04 6.82
N TRP A 62 -5.35 28.49 7.44
CA TRP A 62 -5.42 28.32 8.89
C TRP A 62 -5.85 26.92 9.30
N SER A 63 -5.33 26.47 10.43
CA SER A 63 -5.74 25.26 11.12
C SER A 63 -5.67 25.51 12.62
N PHE A 64 -6.83 25.74 13.23
CA PHE A 64 -6.98 26.10 14.63
C PHE A 64 -7.40 24.90 15.46
N ASN A 65 -6.83 24.82 16.65
CA ASN A 65 -7.07 23.74 17.61
C ASN A 65 -8.42 23.85 18.34
N ARG A 66 -9.09 25.00 18.23
CA ARG A 66 -10.40 25.28 18.82
C ARG A 66 -11.04 26.49 18.14
N THR A 67 -12.32 26.69 18.38
CA THR A 67 -13.02 27.91 18.01
C THR A 67 -12.57 29.06 18.92
N TYR A 68 -12.47 30.26 18.36
CA TYR A 68 -12.17 31.49 19.07
C TYR A 68 -13.32 32.47 18.87
N ASP A 69 -13.77 33.14 19.94
CA ASP A 69 -14.90 34.05 19.86
C ASP A 69 -14.58 35.25 18.95
N GLY A 70 -15.48 35.52 18.00
CA GLY A 70 -15.32 36.60 17.02
C GLY A 70 -14.06 36.49 16.16
N CYS A 71 -13.61 35.27 15.83
CA CYS A 71 -12.33 35.06 15.18
C CYS A 71 -12.29 35.62 13.75
N TRP A 72 -11.21 36.34 13.44
CA TRP A 72 -10.96 36.84 12.09
C TRP A 72 -9.46 36.91 11.78
N ILE A 73 -9.10 36.89 10.50
CA ILE A 73 -7.72 37.01 10.03
C ILE A 73 -7.54 38.32 9.27
N GLY A 74 -6.47 39.04 9.60
CA GLY A 74 -6.01 40.23 8.91
C GLY A 74 -4.74 39.96 8.11
N ILE A 75 -4.60 40.65 6.98
CA ILE A 75 -3.41 40.64 6.12
C ILE A 75 -2.81 42.03 6.10
N TYR A 76 -1.51 42.11 6.32
CA TYR A 76 -0.82 43.35 6.62
C TYR A 76 0.44 43.51 5.77
N SER A 77 0.78 44.74 5.44
CA SER A 77 2.10 45.05 4.85
C SER A 77 3.22 44.92 5.89
N GLU A 78 2.90 45.18 7.16
CA GLU A 78 3.80 45.06 8.31
C GLU A 78 3.09 44.51 9.54
N GLN A 79 3.83 43.90 10.47
CA GLN A 79 3.23 43.35 11.68
C GLN A 79 2.62 44.47 12.56
N PRO A 80 1.31 44.44 12.87
CA PRO A 80 0.66 45.43 13.73
C PRO A 80 1.23 45.38 15.15
N LYS A 81 1.41 46.55 15.79
CA LYS A 81 2.00 46.68 17.13
C LYS A 81 1.06 47.35 18.14
N LYS A 82 0.21 48.28 17.71
CA LYS A 82 -0.64 49.09 18.58
C LYS A 82 -2.12 48.71 18.52
N SER A 83 -2.63 48.40 17.34
CA SER A 83 -4.04 48.08 17.11
C SER A 83 -4.21 47.09 15.96
N SER A 84 -5.31 46.34 15.95
CA SER A 84 -5.60 45.32 14.92
C SER A 84 -5.86 45.89 13.53
N ASP A 85 -6.17 47.18 13.40
CA ASP A 85 -6.38 47.86 12.12
C ASP A 85 -5.09 48.50 11.56
N GLU A 86 -3.99 48.50 12.32
CA GLU A 86 -2.70 49.07 11.90
C GLU A 86 -2.11 48.26 10.74
N PHE A 87 -1.76 48.91 9.61
CA PHE A 87 -1.19 48.27 8.41
C PHE A 87 -2.06 47.23 7.69
N LEU A 88 -3.35 47.14 8.02
CA LEU A 88 -4.27 46.16 7.43
C LEU A 88 -4.53 46.48 5.95
N LEU A 89 -4.33 45.50 5.07
CA LEU A 89 -4.42 45.62 3.61
C LEU A 89 -5.80 45.26 3.02
N ALA A 90 -6.60 44.42 3.70
CA ALA A 90 -7.87 43.88 3.20
C ALA A 90 -9.00 43.87 4.26
N HIS A 91 -10.22 43.52 3.83
CA HIS A 91 -11.36 43.23 4.71
C HIS A 91 -11.05 42.07 5.67
N LYS A 92 -11.59 42.13 6.90
CA LYS A 92 -11.41 41.11 7.94
C LYS A 92 -11.95 39.75 7.47
N ILE A 93 -11.07 38.76 7.27
CA ILE A 93 -11.47 37.40 6.86
C ILE A 93 -12.12 36.72 8.06
N GLN A 94 -13.44 36.50 8.01
CA GLN A 94 -14.15 35.84 9.10
C GLN A 94 -13.79 34.35 9.15
N VAL A 95 -13.46 33.86 10.34
CA VAL A 95 -13.10 32.45 10.54
C VAL A 95 -14.27 31.72 11.18
N ASN A 96 -15.01 30.98 10.35
CA ASN A 96 -16.19 30.23 10.76
C ASN A 96 -15.91 28.73 10.98
N GLU A 97 -14.78 28.24 10.49
CA GLU A 97 -14.38 26.84 10.53
C GLU A 97 -12.97 26.71 11.12
N LEU A 98 -12.69 25.57 11.77
CA LEU A 98 -11.39 25.32 12.41
C LEU A 98 -10.24 25.28 11.40
N THR A 99 -10.52 24.82 10.18
CA THR A 99 -9.53 24.72 9.10
C THR A 99 -10.09 25.40 7.87
N GLY A 100 -9.27 26.13 7.13
CA GLY A 100 -9.69 26.72 5.88
C GLY A 100 -8.59 27.49 5.18
N SER A 101 -8.90 27.99 3.99
CA SER A 101 -8.00 28.88 3.25
C SER A 101 -8.77 29.88 2.41
N VAL A 102 -8.13 31.02 2.14
CA VAL A 102 -8.65 32.08 1.28
C VAL A 102 -7.52 32.64 0.43
N THR A 103 -7.72 32.68 -0.89
CA THR A 103 -6.86 33.44 -1.81
C THR A 103 -7.25 34.91 -1.73
N THR A 104 -6.30 35.79 -1.38
CA THR A 104 -6.59 37.17 -0.98
C THR A 104 -6.77 38.12 -2.16
N GLY A 105 -6.35 37.70 -3.37
CA GLY A 105 -6.27 38.57 -4.54
C GLY A 105 -5.07 39.53 -4.52
N PHE A 106 -4.18 39.42 -3.52
CA PHE A 106 -2.93 40.16 -3.51
C PHE A 106 -1.89 39.43 -4.36
N PRO A 107 -1.19 40.13 -5.27
CA PRO A 107 -0.17 39.49 -6.09
C PRO A 107 1.07 39.13 -5.26
N GLU A 108 1.85 38.17 -5.73
CA GLU A 108 3.19 37.94 -5.18
C GLU A 108 4.08 39.18 -5.37
N VAL A 109 4.75 39.61 -4.30
CA VAL A 109 5.74 40.69 -4.31
C VAL A 109 7.11 40.04 -4.12
N THR A 110 7.63 39.40 -5.17
CA THR A 110 8.95 38.75 -5.15
C THR A 110 9.75 39.14 -6.37
N ASP A 111 10.95 39.66 -6.15
CA ASP A 111 11.95 39.90 -7.19
C ASP A 111 13.15 38.97 -6.92
N ALA A 112 13.46 38.10 -7.88
CA ALA A 112 14.58 37.15 -7.80
C ALA A 112 15.93 37.82 -7.45
N LYS A 113 16.11 39.10 -7.79
CA LYS A 113 17.32 39.89 -7.48
C LYS A 113 17.43 40.26 -6.00
N THR A 114 16.31 40.25 -5.28
CA THR A 114 16.25 40.60 -3.85
C THR A 114 16.41 39.39 -2.94
N LEU A 115 16.40 38.18 -3.51
CA LEU A 115 16.58 36.93 -2.77
C LEU A 115 18.02 36.77 -2.32
N THR A 116 18.20 36.42 -1.05
CA THR A 116 19.52 36.24 -0.44
C THR A 116 19.77 34.79 -0.03
N TYR A 117 21.04 34.39 0.04
CA TYR A 117 21.45 33.03 0.44
C TYR A 117 21.72 32.91 1.95
N ASP A 118 22.04 34.02 2.61
CA ASP A 118 22.55 34.04 3.97
C ASP A 118 21.45 34.19 5.03
N GLN A 119 20.32 34.81 4.69
CA GLN A 119 19.21 35.10 5.61
C GLN A 119 17.84 34.98 4.94
N GLN A 120 16.77 34.92 5.74
CA GLN A 120 15.39 34.91 5.24
C GLN A 120 15.06 36.26 4.58
N THR A 121 14.40 36.22 3.42
CA THR A 121 13.91 37.40 2.71
C THR A 121 12.42 37.58 2.98
N TYR A 122 11.99 38.71 3.55
CA TYR A 122 10.57 39.03 3.73
C TYR A 122 9.93 39.42 2.40
N LEU A 123 8.77 38.83 2.08
CA LEU A 123 8.09 38.96 0.79
C LEU A 123 6.83 39.85 0.88
N GLY A 124 6.84 40.82 1.78
CA GLY A 124 5.88 41.93 1.80
C GLY A 124 4.57 41.71 2.55
N TYR A 125 4.26 40.49 3.02
CA TYR A 125 2.99 40.18 3.68
C TYR A 125 3.15 39.52 5.05
N THR A 126 2.36 40.00 6.01
CA THR A 126 2.17 39.42 7.35
C THR A 126 0.71 39.06 7.54
N ALA A 127 0.40 37.91 8.14
CA ALA A 127 -0.96 37.55 8.53
C ALA A 127 -1.08 37.40 10.05
N VAL A 128 -2.20 37.87 10.60
CA VAL A 128 -2.52 37.78 12.03
C VAL A 128 -3.94 37.26 12.21
N ALA A 129 -4.09 36.19 12.99
CA ALA A 129 -5.41 35.73 13.45
C ALA A 129 -5.75 36.39 14.78
N TRP A 130 -6.97 36.89 14.92
CA TRP A 130 -7.48 37.63 16.07
C TRP A 130 -8.67 36.91 16.72
N THR A 131 -8.86 37.13 18.02
CA THR A 131 -10.08 36.80 18.78
C THR A 131 -10.56 38.02 19.53
N VAL A 132 -11.87 38.12 19.78
CA VAL A 132 -12.48 39.23 20.51
C VAL A 132 -12.69 38.83 21.97
N VAL A 133 -12.01 39.51 22.89
CA VAL A 133 -12.16 39.29 24.33
C VAL A 133 -12.59 40.59 25.01
N GLY A 134 -13.83 40.64 25.49
CA GLY A 134 -14.38 41.85 26.11
C GLY A 134 -14.49 43.04 25.15
N GLY A 135 -14.74 42.78 23.86
CA GLY A 135 -14.83 43.81 22.82
C GLY A 135 -13.49 44.29 22.25
N VAL A 136 -12.37 43.69 22.66
CA VAL A 136 -11.01 44.04 22.20
C VAL A 136 -10.38 42.88 21.45
N ASP A 137 -9.77 43.18 20.29
CA ASP A 137 -9.01 42.21 19.49
C ASP A 137 -7.72 41.78 20.20
N LYS A 138 -7.49 40.47 20.30
CA LYS A 138 -6.26 39.85 20.79
C LYS A 138 -5.67 38.88 19.78
N ALA A 139 -4.38 39.00 19.50
CA ALA A 139 -3.70 38.15 18.52
C ALA A 139 -3.58 36.72 19.03
N ILE A 140 -3.98 35.76 18.20
CA ILE A 140 -3.86 34.32 18.42
C ILE A 140 -2.51 33.83 17.89
N VAL A 141 -2.21 34.15 16.63
CA VAL A 141 -1.00 33.72 15.92
C VAL A 141 -0.65 34.71 14.82
N VAL A 142 0.66 34.90 14.59
CA VAL A 142 1.24 35.77 13.56
C VAL A 142 2.15 34.93 12.65
N THR A 143 2.15 35.21 11.35
CA THR A 143 3.06 34.60 10.37
C THR A 143 3.48 35.62 9.31
N LYS A 144 4.63 35.38 8.67
CA LYS A 144 5.18 36.22 7.60
C LYS A 144 5.42 35.38 6.36
N LEU A 145 5.18 35.96 5.19
CA LEU A 145 5.61 35.36 3.93
C LEU A 145 7.11 35.66 3.73
N GLN A 146 7.95 34.62 3.74
CA GLN A 146 9.40 34.75 3.65
C GLN A 146 10.10 33.50 3.07
N THR A 147 11.36 33.65 2.65
CA THR A 147 12.21 32.54 2.17
C THR A 147 12.98 31.83 3.30
N TYR A 148 13.60 30.69 2.99
CA TYR A 148 14.28 29.82 3.97
C TYR A 148 15.58 29.19 3.42
N PRO A 149 16.58 30.00 3.00
CA PRO A 149 17.76 29.50 2.28
C PRO A 149 18.71 28.66 3.15
N GLN A 150 18.69 28.81 4.47
CA GLN A 150 19.59 28.10 5.39
C GLN A 150 18.85 27.37 6.53
N TRP A 151 17.72 26.74 6.23
CA TRP A 151 16.93 26.06 7.25
C TRP A 151 17.66 24.89 7.90
N MET A 152 18.49 24.14 7.15
CA MET A 152 19.25 23.01 7.74
C MET A 152 20.27 23.54 8.75
N LYS A 153 20.94 24.66 8.45
CA LYS A 153 21.80 25.37 9.40
C LYS A 153 21.02 25.84 10.64
N HIS A 154 19.85 26.45 10.44
CA HIS A 154 19.02 26.96 11.53
C HIS A 154 18.60 25.84 12.49
N TYR A 155 18.23 24.67 11.95
CA TYR A 155 17.82 23.49 12.71
C TYR A 155 18.95 22.51 12.99
N TRP A 156 20.20 22.90 12.76
CA TRP A 156 21.36 21.99 12.78
C TRP A 156 21.45 21.16 14.05
N LYS A 157 21.28 21.81 15.22
CA LYS A 157 21.31 21.15 16.53
C LYS A 157 20.33 19.98 16.69
N PHE A 158 19.30 19.92 15.84
CA PHE A 158 18.26 18.88 15.87
C PHE A 158 18.42 17.84 14.77
N ILE A 159 18.99 18.21 13.63
CA ILE A 159 19.03 17.33 12.45
C ILE A 159 20.39 16.66 12.22
N LYS A 160 21.48 17.21 12.79
CA LYS A 160 22.86 16.80 12.46
C LYS A 160 23.14 15.30 12.69
N ASP A 161 22.46 14.71 13.67
CA ASP A 161 22.60 13.31 14.09
C ASP A 161 21.42 12.42 13.64
N VAL A 162 20.49 12.95 12.84
CA VAL A 162 19.33 12.20 12.33
C VAL A 162 19.70 11.56 10.99
N PRO A 163 19.50 10.25 10.78
CA PRO A 163 19.73 9.62 9.48
C PRO A 163 18.98 10.32 8.34
N MET A 164 19.56 10.39 7.14
CA MET A 164 18.88 11.01 5.99
C MET A 164 17.54 10.32 5.68
N THR A 165 17.45 8.99 5.85
CA THR A 165 16.19 8.21 5.76
C THR A 165 15.17 8.51 6.86
N ASN A 166 15.45 9.42 7.78
CA ASN A 166 14.50 9.90 8.79
C ASN A 166 14.28 11.42 8.74
N LEU A 167 14.92 12.12 7.80
CA LEU A 167 14.70 13.54 7.57
C LEU A 167 13.57 13.76 6.56
N PHE A 168 12.77 14.80 6.82
CA PHE A 168 11.82 15.33 5.86
C PHE A 168 12.53 16.39 5.00
N LEU A 169 12.53 16.20 3.69
CA LEU A 169 13.16 17.06 2.70
C LEU A 169 12.09 17.53 1.70
N PRO A 170 11.89 18.84 1.54
CA PRO A 170 11.05 19.34 0.45
C PRO A 170 11.76 19.15 -0.90
N GLY A 171 11.01 18.71 -1.90
CA GLY A 171 11.48 18.39 -3.24
C GLY A 171 10.58 18.96 -4.34
N THR A 172 11.06 18.94 -5.58
CA THR A 172 10.27 19.29 -6.77
C THR A 172 10.30 18.15 -7.79
N HIS A 173 9.14 17.86 -8.40
CA HIS A 173 9.01 16.92 -9.52
C HIS A 173 9.42 17.62 -10.83
N ASP A 174 10.11 16.90 -11.73
CA ASP A 174 10.62 17.45 -13.00
C ASP A 174 11.27 18.84 -12.79
N THR A 175 12.17 18.93 -11.81
CA THR A 175 12.67 20.18 -11.23
C THR A 175 13.06 21.25 -12.26
N CYS A 176 13.62 20.81 -13.39
CA CYS A 176 14.12 21.69 -14.45
C CYS A 176 13.06 22.17 -15.43
N SER A 177 11.80 21.76 -15.29
CA SER A 177 10.72 22.13 -16.21
C SER A 177 10.04 23.45 -15.82
N TYR A 178 10.86 24.50 -15.77
CA TYR A 178 10.44 25.89 -15.61
C TYR A 178 10.80 26.71 -16.85
N ARG A 179 10.10 27.83 -17.05
CA ARG A 179 10.32 28.72 -18.19
C ARG A 179 11.76 29.22 -18.22
N GLY A 180 12.43 28.98 -19.34
CA GLY A 180 13.78 29.44 -19.63
C GLY A 180 13.86 30.30 -20.87
N ASP A 181 14.91 31.13 -20.89
CA ASP A 181 15.43 31.65 -22.14
C ASP A 181 15.92 30.47 -23.00
N PRO A 182 15.73 30.52 -24.33
CA PRO A 182 16.22 29.47 -25.22
C PRO A 182 17.73 29.26 -25.03
N PRO A 183 18.28 28.10 -25.47
CA PRO A 183 19.72 27.97 -25.68
C PRO A 183 20.26 29.26 -26.33
N ASN A 184 21.40 29.76 -25.86
CA ASN A 184 22.08 30.88 -26.52
C ASN A 184 22.11 30.65 -28.04
N GLU A 185 21.72 31.67 -28.80
CA GLU A 185 21.53 31.66 -30.26
C GLU A 185 22.78 31.23 -31.07
N ASP A 186 23.93 31.01 -30.42
CA ASP A 186 25.17 30.56 -31.03
C ASP A 186 25.20 29.06 -31.38
N SER A 187 24.19 28.27 -31.00
CA SER A 187 24.09 26.89 -31.47
C SER A 187 23.35 26.83 -32.81
N SER A 188 24.08 26.79 -33.93
CA SER A 188 23.59 26.51 -35.29
C SER A 188 23.09 25.07 -35.46
N SER A 189 22.21 24.63 -34.57
CA SER A 189 21.71 23.27 -34.49
C SER A 189 20.19 23.28 -34.70
N PHE A 190 19.71 22.25 -35.40
CA PHE A 190 18.31 21.91 -35.64
C PHE A 190 17.41 22.07 -34.39
N SER A 191 17.98 22.02 -33.18
CA SER A 191 17.30 22.24 -31.92
C SER A 191 16.82 23.67 -31.68
N ALA A 192 17.49 24.73 -32.17
CA ALA A 192 17.06 26.12 -31.93
C ALA A 192 15.79 26.48 -32.74
N GLU A 193 15.72 26.03 -33.99
CA GLU A 193 14.54 26.17 -34.85
C GLU A 193 13.39 25.29 -34.38
N ALA A 194 13.66 24.04 -33.97
CA ALA A 194 12.67 23.17 -33.34
C ALA A 194 12.13 23.77 -32.02
N TRP A 195 12.99 24.40 -31.21
CA TRP A 195 12.58 25.10 -29.98
C TRP A 195 11.69 26.32 -30.28
N SER A 196 12.07 27.13 -31.28
CA SER A 196 11.29 28.28 -31.74
C SER A 196 9.92 27.87 -32.30
N LEU A 197 9.83 26.72 -32.97
CA LEU A 197 8.58 26.14 -33.46
C LEU A 197 7.72 25.57 -32.33
N LEU A 198 8.32 24.89 -31.34
CA LEU A 198 7.60 24.34 -30.18
C LEU A 198 7.00 25.44 -29.28
N LYS A 199 7.71 26.56 -29.08
CA LYS A 199 7.22 27.76 -28.35
C LYS A 199 5.99 28.41 -29.01
N LYS A 200 5.78 28.22 -30.31
CA LYS A 200 4.61 28.75 -31.04
C LYS A 200 3.36 27.90 -30.86
N ILE A 201 3.44 26.79 -30.11
CA ILE A 201 2.30 25.93 -29.80
C ILE A 201 1.91 26.17 -28.33
N PRO A 202 0.91 27.03 -28.04
CA PRO A 202 0.48 27.35 -26.66
C PRO A 202 0.09 26.12 -25.83
N PHE A 203 -0.29 25.04 -26.51
CA PHE A 203 -0.64 23.77 -25.92
C PHE A 203 0.54 23.01 -25.30
N LEU A 204 1.76 23.17 -25.82
CA LEU A 204 2.96 22.50 -25.30
C LEU A 204 3.48 23.18 -24.03
N ASP A 205 3.47 24.52 -23.96
CA ASP A 205 3.90 25.26 -22.75
C ASP A 205 3.03 24.92 -21.53
N ASN A 206 1.71 24.81 -21.72
CA ASN A 206 0.76 24.55 -20.63
C ASN A 206 0.88 23.14 -20.02
N TRP A 207 1.33 22.16 -20.79
CA TRP A 207 1.42 20.76 -20.34
C TRP A 207 2.85 20.26 -20.14
N SER A 208 3.86 21.09 -20.44
CA SER A 208 5.27 20.74 -20.26
C SER A 208 5.89 21.37 -19.02
N LEU A 209 5.35 22.46 -18.48
CA LEU A 209 5.91 23.10 -17.28
C LEU A 209 5.37 22.44 -16.01
N THR A 210 6.28 22.11 -15.10
CA THR A 210 5.96 21.58 -13.76
C THR A 210 6.41 22.53 -12.66
N GLN A 211 7.26 23.51 -12.97
CA GLN A 211 7.75 24.52 -12.04
C GLN A 211 7.63 25.92 -12.66
N ASN A 212 7.42 26.94 -11.84
CA ASN A 212 7.37 28.35 -12.28
C ASN A 212 8.59 29.17 -11.79
N ARG A 213 9.59 28.51 -11.21
CA ARG A 213 10.75 29.13 -10.56
C ARG A 213 12.04 28.44 -10.97
N THR A 214 13.09 29.22 -11.07
CA THR A 214 14.46 28.76 -11.31
C THR A 214 14.96 27.85 -10.18
N ILE A 215 16.06 27.13 -10.42
CA ILE A 215 16.69 26.28 -9.40
C ILE A 215 17.13 27.11 -8.19
N LYS A 216 17.68 28.30 -8.42
CA LYS A 216 18.05 29.24 -7.36
C LYS A 216 16.86 29.57 -6.46
N GLU A 217 15.74 29.96 -7.07
CA GLU A 217 14.52 30.32 -6.33
C GLU A 217 13.92 29.13 -5.57
N GLN A 218 13.93 27.94 -6.17
CA GLN A 218 13.55 26.68 -5.51
C GLN A 218 14.39 26.43 -4.25
N LEU A 219 15.73 26.51 -4.37
CA LEU A 219 16.65 26.25 -3.26
C LEU A 219 16.56 27.31 -2.15
N ILE A 220 16.49 28.60 -2.50
CA ILE A 220 16.35 29.70 -1.52
C ILE A 220 15.00 29.61 -0.78
N SER A 221 13.96 29.14 -1.47
CA SER A 221 12.64 28.96 -0.85
C SER A 221 12.58 27.72 0.05
N GLY A 222 13.49 26.76 -0.13
CA GLY A 222 13.66 25.67 0.82
C GLY A 222 13.93 24.28 0.27
N ILE A 223 13.74 24.08 -1.04
CA ILE A 223 13.87 22.78 -1.71
C ILE A 223 15.28 22.21 -1.50
N ARG A 224 15.38 20.91 -1.22
CA ARG A 224 16.66 20.18 -1.05
C ARG A 224 16.74 18.89 -1.87
N TYR A 225 15.64 18.44 -2.47
CA TYR A 225 15.62 17.33 -3.42
C TYR A 225 15.21 17.81 -4.81
N LEU A 226 16.01 17.45 -5.83
CA LEU A 226 15.82 17.87 -7.21
C LEU A 226 15.69 16.62 -8.10
N ASP A 227 14.53 16.42 -8.73
CA ASP A 227 14.24 15.36 -9.71
C ASP A 227 14.73 15.80 -11.10
N ILE A 228 15.87 15.24 -11.55
CA ILE A 228 16.56 15.63 -12.79
C ILE A 228 16.45 14.50 -13.83
N ARG A 229 15.93 14.86 -15.01
CA ARG A 229 15.85 13.97 -16.17
C ARG A 229 16.74 14.48 -17.29
N VAL A 230 17.60 13.64 -17.82
CA VAL A 230 18.72 14.06 -18.68
C VAL A 230 18.68 13.35 -20.02
N LYS A 231 19.03 14.08 -21.09
CA LYS A 231 19.37 13.48 -22.37
C LYS A 231 20.64 14.10 -22.96
N LEU A 232 21.30 13.36 -23.83
CA LEU A 232 22.40 13.85 -24.66
C LEU A 232 21.89 14.09 -26.08
N GLU A 233 21.96 15.35 -26.53
CA GLU A 233 21.55 15.77 -27.88
C GLU A 233 22.61 16.72 -28.44
N ALA A 234 23.07 16.47 -29.67
CA ALA A 234 24.11 17.28 -30.32
C ALA A 234 25.35 17.56 -29.43
N SER A 235 25.82 16.54 -28.70
CA SER A 235 26.96 16.62 -27.77
C SER A 235 26.77 17.52 -26.55
N VAL A 236 25.53 17.94 -26.27
CA VAL A 236 25.17 18.75 -25.10
C VAL A 236 24.23 17.96 -24.19
N TYR A 237 24.49 17.99 -22.89
CA TYR A 237 23.58 17.42 -21.89
C TYR A 237 22.46 18.40 -21.57
N TRP A 238 21.23 17.93 -21.74
CA TRP A 238 20.01 18.71 -21.53
C TRP A 238 19.21 18.14 -20.38
N ALA A 239 18.74 19.03 -19.49
CA ALA A 239 17.64 18.71 -18.60
C ALA A 239 16.32 18.74 -19.38
N CYS A 240 15.45 17.76 -19.13
CA CYS A 240 14.26 17.51 -19.94
C CYS A 240 13.01 17.28 -19.09
N HIS A 241 11.84 17.47 -19.70
CA HIS A 241 10.59 16.84 -19.27
C HIS A 241 10.13 15.92 -20.40
N ASN A 242 10.23 14.62 -20.18
CA ASN A 242 10.13 13.60 -21.23
C ASN A 242 11.06 13.94 -22.41
N ALA A 243 10.55 13.98 -23.65
CA ALA A 243 11.35 14.28 -24.84
C ALA A 243 11.71 15.78 -25.00
N ILE A 244 11.09 16.67 -24.22
CA ILE A 244 11.19 18.13 -24.38
C ILE A 244 12.41 18.64 -23.62
N MET A 245 13.33 19.31 -24.34
CA MET A 245 14.50 19.95 -23.76
C MET A 245 14.11 21.24 -23.05
N MET A 246 14.58 21.43 -21.82
CA MET A 246 14.31 22.62 -21.03
C MET A 246 15.55 23.52 -20.99
N HIS A 247 16.53 23.15 -20.18
CA HIS A 247 17.76 23.92 -19.97
C HIS A 247 18.97 23.03 -20.19
N THR A 248 20.11 23.62 -20.50
CA THR A 248 21.36 22.84 -20.47
C THR A 248 21.61 22.39 -19.04
N LEU A 249 22.09 21.17 -18.85
CA LEU A 249 22.39 20.66 -17.52
C LEU A 249 23.45 21.51 -16.81
N ASN A 250 24.33 22.17 -17.57
CA ASN A 250 25.33 23.09 -17.03
C ASN A 250 24.69 24.30 -16.32
N GLN A 251 23.64 24.91 -16.90
CA GLN A 251 22.92 26.03 -16.27
C GLN A 251 22.25 25.60 -14.96
N ILE A 252 21.75 24.37 -14.89
CA ILE A 252 21.15 23.79 -13.69
C ILE A 252 22.22 23.58 -12.61
N ILE A 253 23.34 22.94 -12.96
CA ILE A 253 24.44 22.67 -12.03
C ILE A 253 25.04 23.97 -11.49
N GLN A 254 25.22 25.00 -12.32
CA GLN A 254 25.75 26.30 -11.89
C GLN A 254 24.93 26.92 -10.75
N GLN A 255 23.59 26.86 -10.82
CA GLN A 255 22.72 27.38 -9.77
C GLN A 255 22.82 26.56 -8.46
N VAL A 256 22.96 25.22 -8.56
CA VAL A 256 23.18 24.36 -7.38
C VAL A 256 24.53 24.67 -6.74
N VAL A 257 25.58 24.82 -7.55
CA VAL A 257 26.93 25.16 -7.09
C VAL A 257 26.94 26.53 -6.40
N GLU A 258 26.31 27.55 -7.00
CA GLU A 258 26.17 28.89 -6.40
C GLU A 258 25.52 28.78 -5.02
N PHE A 259 24.37 28.10 -4.92
CA PHE A 259 23.65 27.92 -3.66
C PHE A 259 24.49 27.21 -2.57
N VAL A 260 25.15 26.11 -2.91
CA VAL A 260 25.96 25.34 -1.96
C VAL A 260 27.18 26.14 -1.51
N MET A 261 27.79 26.93 -2.40
CA MET A 261 28.94 27.77 -2.07
C MET A 261 28.56 29.00 -1.24
N SER A 262 27.32 29.48 -1.35
CA SER A 262 26.81 30.65 -0.63
C SER A 262 26.10 30.34 0.69
N THR A 263 26.02 29.08 1.10
CA THR A 263 25.40 28.63 2.36
C THR A 263 26.37 27.81 3.20
N GLU A 264 26.07 27.45 4.45
CA GLU A 264 27.07 26.78 5.33
C GLU A 264 26.75 25.34 5.78
N LYS A 265 25.49 24.87 5.76
CA LYS A 265 25.13 23.51 6.23
C LYS A 265 24.00 22.83 5.44
N GLU A 266 23.77 23.32 4.23
CA GLU A 266 22.71 22.81 3.36
C GLU A 266 23.25 21.68 2.50
N ILE A 267 22.53 20.56 2.47
CA ILE A 267 22.79 19.39 1.63
C ILE A 267 21.76 19.38 0.51
N VAL A 268 22.19 19.20 -0.74
CA VAL A 268 21.31 19.08 -1.91
C VAL A 268 21.37 17.66 -2.45
N VAL A 269 20.22 17.01 -2.61
CA VAL A 269 20.07 15.75 -3.32
C VAL A 269 19.75 16.04 -4.79
N PHE A 270 20.71 15.76 -5.65
CA PHE A 270 20.65 15.94 -7.10
C PHE A 270 20.37 14.58 -7.76
N ASP A 271 19.09 14.27 -7.96
CA ASP A 271 18.65 12.94 -8.39
C ASP A 271 18.56 12.83 -9.90
N ILE A 272 19.53 12.14 -10.52
CA ILE A 272 19.44 11.76 -11.93
C ILE A 272 18.46 10.59 -12.03
N HIS A 273 17.17 10.92 -12.01
CA HIS A 273 16.10 9.94 -11.94
C HIS A 273 15.86 9.24 -13.28
N GLN A 274 16.12 9.90 -14.40
CA GLN A 274 15.91 9.32 -15.72
C GLN A 274 16.97 9.77 -16.74
N LEU A 275 17.51 8.80 -17.48
CA LEU A 275 18.25 9.01 -18.72
C LEU A 275 17.27 8.83 -19.89
N VAL A 276 16.81 9.93 -20.49
CA VAL A 276 15.76 9.92 -21.51
C VAL A 276 16.26 9.33 -22.84
N SER A 277 17.41 9.81 -23.31
CA SER A 277 18.04 9.32 -24.54
C SER A 277 19.49 9.82 -24.68
N GLY A 278 20.26 9.18 -25.55
CA GLY A 278 21.61 9.59 -25.94
C GLY A 278 22.72 9.17 -24.98
N ILE A 279 22.42 8.55 -23.83
CA ILE A 279 23.37 8.12 -22.78
C ILE A 279 23.19 6.61 -22.46
N GLU A 280 22.99 5.79 -23.48
CA GLU A 280 22.61 4.37 -23.28
C GLU A 280 23.81 3.43 -23.09
N SER A 281 24.95 3.73 -23.70
CA SER A 281 26.15 2.87 -23.60
C SER A 281 26.99 3.22 -22.38
N ASP A 282 27.70 2.22 -21.84
CA ASP A 282 28.64 2.41 -20.72
C ASP A 282 29.68 3.52 -21.00
N GLU A 283 30.20 3.63 -22.24
CA GLU A 283 31.13 4.70 -22.67
C GLU A 283 30.50 6.09 -22.54
N LYS A 284 29.23 6.23 -22.96
CA LYS A 284 28.50 7.50 -22.87
C LYS A 284 28.12 7.83 -21.43
N GLN A 285 27.77 6.82 -20.64
CA GLN A 285 27.54 6.99 -19.20
C GLN A 285 28.84 7.41 -18.49
N GLU A 286 29.99 6.84 -18.86
CA GLU A 286 31.29 7.23 -18.30
C GLU A 286 31.66 8.67 -18.66
N ALA A 287 31.44 9.07 -19.93
CA ALA A 287 31.60 10.45 -20.35
C ALA A 287 30.67 11.41 -19.59
N PHE A 288 29.43 10.97 -19.30
CA PHE A 288 28.47 11.75 -18.52
C PHE A 288 28.89 11.88 -17.05
N VAL A 289 29.37 10.80 -16.43
CA VAL A 289 29.90 10.82 -15.07
C VAL A 289 31.13 11.72 -14.97
N ALA A 290 32.05 11.65 -15.94
CA ALA A 290 33.20 12.56 -16.01
C ALA A 290 32.77 14.02 -16.13
N TYR A 291 31.72 14.30 -16.92
CA TYR A 291 31.10 15.61 -17.01
C TYR A 291 30.56 16.09 -15.65
N LEU A 292 29.81 15.26 -14.91
CA LEU A 292 29.28 15.59 -13.59
C LEU A 292 30.39 15.85 -12.56
N LYS A 293 31.42 15.00 -12.53
CA LYS A 293 32.60 15.18 -11.66
C LYS A 293 33.26 16.52 -11.89
N LYS A 294 33.48 16.89 -13.16
CA LYS A 294 34.06 18.18 -13.53
C LYS A 294 33.15 19.33 -13.12
N ALA A 295 31.84 19.23 -13.36
CA ALA A 295 30.89 20.30 -13.10
C ALA A 295 30.69 20.59 -11.60
N PHE A 296 30.77 19.57 -10.73
CA PHE A 296 30.69 19.70 -9.27
C PHE A 296 32.04 19.83 -8.57
N THR A 297 33.11 20.12 -9.30
CA THR A 297 34.45 20.40 -8.76
C THR A 297 34.84 21.83 -9.11
N ILE A 298 35.00 22.68 -8.09
CA ILE A 298 35.35 24.10 -8.27
C ILE A 298 36.76 24.33 -7.74
N GLY A 299 37.69 24.64 -8.64
CA GLY A 299 39.12 24.64 -8.33
C GLY A 299 39.57 23.25 -7.89
N ASN A 300 40.17 23.16 -6.69
CA ASN A 300 40.56 21.87 -6.08
C ASN A 300 39.51 21.35 -5.08
N LYS A 301 38.33 22.00 -5.00
CA LYS A 301 37.29 21.65 -4.04
C LYS A 301 36.20 20.84 -4.71
N GLN A 302 36.12 19.56 -4.33
CA GLN A 302 34.99 18.70 -4.63
C GLN A 302 33.76 19.14 -3.82
N LEU A 303 32.60 19.30 -4.48
CA LEU A 303 31.33 19.62 -3.82
C LEU A 303 30.42 18.40 -3.66
N TYR A 304 30.61 17.37 -4.47
CA TYR A 304 29.84 16.13 -4.37
C TYR A 304 30.32 15.24 -3.23
N VAL A 305 29.41 14.45 -2.68
CA VAL A 305 29.69 13.49 -1.60
C VAL A 305 30.06 12.16 -2.23
N SER A 306 31.26 11.63 -1.96
CA SER A 306 31.62 10.31 -2.45
C SER A 306 30.92 9.22 -1.61
N PRO A 307 30.25 8.23 -2.23
CA PRO A 307 29.60 7.15 -1.48
C PRO A 307 30.62 6.25 -0.76
N SER A 308 31.86 6.17 -1.22
CA SER A 308 32.91 5.35 -0.57
C SER A 308 33.43 5.96 0.73
N THR A 309 33.22 7.27 0.96
CA THR A 309 33.69 7.98 2.16
C THR A 309 32.61 8.12 3.24
N VAL A 310 31.39 7.65 2.98
CA VAL A 310 30.25 7.73 3.90
C VAL A 310 29.72 6.33 4.21
N ASN A 311 29.97 5.85 5.43
CA ASN A 311 29.44 4.57 5.91
C ASN A 311 27.90 4.58 5.91
N LEU A 312 27.31 3.47 5.46
CA LEU A 312 25.86 3.23 5.44
C LEU A 312 25.04 4.16 4.53
N LEU A 313 25.68 4.99 3.70
CA LEU A 313 25.06 5.81 2.65
C LEU A 313 23.82 6.59 3.13
N TRP A 314 22.61 6.22 2.71
CA TRP A 314 21.38 6.92 3.06
C TRP A 314 21.02 6.84 4.56
N LEU A 315 21.58 5.88 5.31
CA LEU A 315 21.47 5.85 6.77
C LEU A 315 22.45 6.79 7.47
N ALA A 316 23.37 7.42 6.73
CA ALA A 316 24.27 8.41 7.30
C ALA A 316 23.54 9.68 7.73
N THR A 317 24.13 10.39 8.69
CA THR A 317 23.59 11.65 9.22
C THR A 317 24.11 12.84 8.41
N PRO A 318 23.42 14.00 8.44
CA PRO A 318 23.92 15.23 7.83
C PRO A 318 25.33 15.60 8.27
N GLU A 319 25.71 15.36 9.54
CA GLU A 319 27.06 15.65 10.03
C GLU A 319 28.12 14.78 9.33
N ALA A 320 27.85 13.50 9.13
CA ALA A 320 28.74 12.60 8.40
C ALA A 320 28.85 12.98 6.91
N ILE A 321 27.74 13.38 6.30
CA ILE A 321 27.69 13.78 4.89
C ILE A 321 28.44 15.10 4.66
N LEU A 322 28.17 16.13 5.47
CA LEU A 322 28.80 17.45 5.37
C LEU A 322 30.32 17.40 5.55
N ALA A 323 30.86 16.39 6.25
CA ALA A 323 32.29 16.19 6.39
C ALA A 323 32.98 15.85 5.04
N GLN A 324 32.22 15.36 4.05
CA GLN A 324 32.74 14.88 2.77
C GLN A 324 32.38 15.80 1.60
N GLY A 325 31.18 16.36 1.62
CA GLY A 325 30.66 17.18 0.53
C GLY A 325 29.26 17.70 0.87
N ARG A 326 28.60 18.31 -0.11
CA ARG A 326 27.27 18.94 0.11
C ARG A 326 26.25 18.61 -0.97
N VAL A 327 26.68 18.02 -2.08
CA VAL A 327 25.80 17.56 -3.15
C VAL A 327 25.83 16.03 -3.19
N ILE A 328 24.69 15.39 -2.97
CA ILE A 328 24.52 13.96 -3.18
C ILE A 328 24.02 13.77 -4.61
N ILE A 329 24.71 12.99 -5.42
CA ILE A 329 24.29 12.70 -6.80
C ILE A 329 23.77 11.27 -6.84
N SER A 330 22.45 11.09 -6.79
CA SER A 330 21.82 9.78 -6.95
C SER A 330 21.60 9.48 -8.42
N TYR A 331 21.66 8.19 -8.78
CA TYR A 331 21.71 7.76 -10.17
C TYR A 331 20.85 6.52 -10.41
N ILE A 332 20.07 6.55 -11.49
CA ILE A 332 19.06 5.53 -11.81
C ILE A 332 19.66 4.17 -12.22
N ASP A 333 20.77 4.15 -12.96
CA ASP A 333 21.37 2.90 -13.45
C ASP A 333 22.26 2.26 -12.37
N LEU A 334 21.61 1.45 -11.53
CA LEU A 334 22.26 0.72 -10.45
C LEU A 334 23.29 -0.29 -10.97
N ASP A 335 23.08 -0.88 -12.15
CA ASP A 335 23.96 -1.90 -12.68
C ASP A 335 25.24 -1.29 -13.26
N TYR A 336 25.13 -0.16 -13.99
CA TYR A 336 26.29 0.63 -14.40
C TYR A 336 27.12 1.06 -13.18
N ARG A 337 26.47 1.62 -12.14
CA ARG A 337 27.14 2.03 -10.91
C ARG A 337 27.90 0.88 -10.24
N ARG A 338 27.26 -0.28 -10.06
CA ARG A 338 27.86 -1.44 -9.38
C ARG A 338 29.01 -2.04 -10.17
N ARG A 339 28.87 -2.16 -11.49
CA ARG A 339 29.90 -2.77 -12.36
C ARG A 339 31.16 -1.93 -12.48
N ASN A 340 31.03 -0.60 -12.40
CA ASN A 340 32.14 0.33 -12.67
C ASN A 340 32.68 1.04 -11.42
N ASP A 341 32.22 0.69 -10.21
CA ASP A 341 32.67 1.23 -8.91
C ASP A 341 32.74 2.78 -8.88
N MET A 342 31.62 3.41 -9.25
CA MET A 342 31.56 4.86 -9.44
C MET A 342 31.53 5.63 -8.11
N ASP A 343 32.65 6.25 -7.77
CA ASP A 343 32.94 7.06 -6.56
C ASP A 343 32.22 8.43 -6.44
N ILE A 344 31.32 8.76 -7.36
CA ILE A 344 30.47 9.96 -7.31
C ILE A 344 28.97 9.61 -7.23
N LEU A 345 28.58 8.40 -7.64
CA LEU A 345 27.18 8.03 -7.82
C LEU A 345 26.62 7.30 -6.61
N TRP A 346 25.64 7.92 -5.97
CA TRP A 346 24.86 7.34 -4.88
C TRP A 346 23.76 6.39 -5.42
N PRO A 347 23.23 5.47 -4.58
CA PRO A 347 22.04 4.71 -4.94
C PRO A 347 20.89 5.65 -5.33
N GLY A 348 20.15 5.30 -6.37
CA GLY A 348 18.97 6.04 -6.81
C GLY A 348 17.95 6.24 -5.68
N VAL A 349 17.28 7.41 -5.69
CA VAL A 349 16.14 7.67 -4.81
C VAL A 349 14.93 6.94 -5.38
N PHE A 350 14.24 6.18 -4.52
CA PHE A 350 13.03 5.47 -4.95
C PHE A 350 11.84 6.43 -4.95
N GLN A 351 11.27 6.70 -6.12
CA GLN A 351 10.10 7.56 -6.27
C GLN A 351 8.79 6.75 -6.19
N TYR A 352 7.98 7.08 -5.20
CA TYR A 352 6.61 6.64 -5.07
C TYR A 352 5.70 7.57 -5.87
N TRP A 353 5.48 7.21 -7.13
CA TRP A 353 4.66 7.96 -8.06
C TRP A 353 3.27 7.34 -8.22
N GLY A 354 2.23 8.08 -7.81
CA GLY A 354 0.85 7.60 -7.81
C GLY A 354 0.20 7.51 -9.19
N ASN A 355 0.72 8.25 -10.18
CA ASN A 355 0.17 8.40 -11.53
C ASN A 355 -1.36 8.64 -11.51
N LYS A 356 -1.80 9.63 -10.71
CA LYS A 356 -3.21 9.90 -10.43
C LYS A 356 -3.69 11.14 -11.16
N GLN A 357 -4.93 11.11 -11.66
CA GLN A 357 -5.54 12.26 -12.33
C GLN A 357 -6.36 13.13 -11.37
N TYR A 358 -6.76 12.64 -10.20
CA TYR A 358 -7.62 13.39 -9.28
C TYR A 358 -7.01 13.45 -7.88
N VAL A 359 -7.23 14.58 -7.20
CA VAL A 359 -6.62 14.88 -5.89
C VAL A 359 -7.00 13.86 -4.82
N ASN A 360 -8.22 13.34 -4.83
CA ASN A 360 -8.64 12.30 -3.89
C ASN A 360 -7.92 10.97 -4.14
N ASP A 361 -7.67 10.61 -5.40
CA ASP A 361 -6.93 9.39 -5.71
C ASP A 361 -5.45 9.53 -5.32
N LEU A 362 -4.90 10.73 -5.45
CA LEU A 362 -3.55 11.07 -4.98
C LEU A 362 -3.47 11.02 -3.45
N LYS A 363 -4.49 11.54 -2.75
CA LYS A 363 -4.63 11.43 -1.29
C LYS A 363 -4.59 9.98 -0.85
N ASP A 364 -5.44 9.15 -1.43
CA ASP A 364 -5.55 7.73 -1.07
C ASP A 364 -4.23 7.01 -1.33
N TYR A 365 -3.56 7.31 -2.46
CA TYR A 365 -2.24 6.79 -2.76
C TYR A 365 -1.20 7.17 -1.70
N MET A 366 -1.17 8.44 -1.28
CA MET A 366 -0.17 8.93 -0.32
C MET A 366 -0.41 8.41 1.09
N TYR A 367 -1.65 8.44 1.58
CA TYR A 367 -2.02 7.94 2.91
C TYR A 367 -1.82 6.43 3.04
N TYR A 368 -1.86 5.68 1.93
CA TYR A 368 -1.43 4.29 1.92
C TYR A 368 0.10 4.16 1.86
N THR A 369 0.74 4.82 0.91
CA THR A 369 2.15 4.55 0.55
C THR A 369 3.11 4.99 1.64
N ILE A 370 2.83 6.12 2.29
CA ILE A 370 3.71 6.73 3.29
C ILE A 370 3.85 5.85 4.55
N PRO A 371 2.78 5.33 5.18
CA PRO A 371 2.91 4.43 6.32
C PRO A 371 3.41 3.03 5.91
N SER A 372 2.87 2.47 4.83
CA SER A 372 3.11 1.06 4.47
C SER A 372 4.54 0.77 3.99
N ARG A 373 5.27 1.76 3.45
CA ARG A 373 6.66 1.58 2.98
C ARG A 373 7.63 1.19 4.10
N LYS A 374 7.45 1.72 5.32
CA LYS A 374 8.31 1.34 6.46
C LYS A 374 7.91 -0.01 7.06
N GLU A 375 6.63 -0.37 7.00
CA GLU A 375 6.11 -1.65 7.48
C GLU A 375 6.54 -2.84 6.59
N ARG A 376 6.68 -2.61 5.28
CA ARG A 376 7.14 -3.63 4.30
C ARG A 376 8.66 -3.82 4.25
N ASN A 377 9.43 -3.04 5.02
CA ASN A 377 10.89 -2.98 4.92
C ASN A 377 11.40 -2.54 3.53
N ASP A 378 10.55 -1.90 2.72
CA ASP A 378 10.86 -1.51 1.35
C ASP A 378 11.99 -0.48 1.34
N SER A 379 13.16 -0.92 0.92
CA SER A 379 14.32 -0.05 0.72
C SER A 379 14.67 0.81 1.95
N LEU A 380 14.67 0.22 3.15
CA LEU A 380 15.06 0.92 4.39
C LEU A 380 16.43 1.61 4.31
N ASP A 381 17.31 1.10 3.44
CA ASP A 381 18.65 1.62 3.20
C ASP A 381 18.73 2.63 2.03
N THR A 382 17.58 3.04 1.47
CA THR A 382 17.51 4.07 0.41
C THR A 382 16.62 5.25 0.79
N LEU A 383 16.96 6.42 0.24
CA LEU A 383 16.09 7.58 0.36
C LEU A 383 14.88 7.40 -0.57
N THR A 384 13.70 7.75 -0.08
CA THR A 384 12.44 7.59 -0.80
C THR A 384 11.77 8.94 -1.03
N SER A 385 11.17 9.15 -2.19
CA SER A 385 10.42 10.36 -2.52
C SER A 385 8.95 10.03 -2.74
N ILE A 386 8.06 10.81 -2.13
CA ILE A 386 6.63 10.79 -2.44
C ILE A 386 6.37 11.86 -3.47
N MET A 387 5.92 11.43 -4.65
CA MET A 387 5.62 12.31 -5.76
C MET A 387 4.15 12.73 -5.65
N ALA A 388 3.92 13.94 -5.14
CA ALA A 388 2.63 14.50 -4.79
C ALA A 388 2.13 15.47 -5.86
N GLU A 389 2.08 14.98 -7.10
CA GLU A 389 1.55 15.70 -8.26
C GLU A 389 0.49 14.88 -9.01
N LEU A 390 -0.36 15.57 -9.77
CA LEU A 390 -1.33 14.91 -10.65
C LEU A 390 -0.73 14.69 -12.03
N THR A 391 -0.96 13.51 -12.57
CA THR A 391 -0.48 13.12 -13.90
C THR A 391 -1.56 13.30 -14.95
N ALA A 392 -1.28 14.07 -15.98
CA ALA A 392 -2.16 14.24 -17.13
C ALA A 392 -2.12 13.02 -18.06
N ASN A 393 -3.28 12.57 -18.57
CA ASN A 393 -3.35 11.54 -19.61
C ASN A 393 -3.88 12.11 -20.94
N LYS A 394 -3.67 11.38 -22.05
CA LYS A 394 -4.08 11.81 -23.41
C LYS A 394 -5.55 12.23 -23.50
N LYS A 395 -6.43 11.56 -22.75
CA LYS A 395 -7.88 11.83 -22.70
C LYS A 395 -8.22 13.12 -21.97
N ARG A 396 -7.41 13.52 -20.98
CA ARG A 396 -7.55 14.76 -20.22
C ARG A 396 -6.94 15.94 -20.99
N ILE A 397 -5.73 15.74 -21.50
CA ILE A 397 -4.99 16.71 -22.33
C ILE A 397 -5.82 17.14 -23.55
N SER A 398 -6.56 16.22 -24.18
CA SER A 398 -7.41 16.54 -25.35
C SER A 398 -8.75 17.19 -25.03
N LYS A 399 -9.20 17.16 -23.77
CA LYS A 399 -10.50 17.67 -23.35
C LYS A 399 -10.45 19.04 -22.68
N ASP A 400 -9.29 19.40 -22.13
CA ASP A 400 -9.17 20.57 -21.27
C ASP A 400 -8.00 21.47 -21.70
N THR A 401 -8.31 22.47 -22.52
CA THR A 401 -7.33 23.45 -22.97
C THR A 401 -7.16 24.61 -21.99
N LYS A 402 -7.91 24.62 -20.86
CA LYS A 402 -7.94 25.72 -19.87
C LYS A 402 -7.52 25.31 -18.44
N ASN A 403 -7.58 24.02 -18.05
CA ASN A 403 -6.96 23.49 -16.82
C ASN A 403 -5.64 22.79 -17.12
N ASP A 404 -4.60 23.59 -17.30
CA ASP A 404 -3.24 23.11 -17.45
C ASP A 404 -2.65 22.52 -16.15
N LEU A 405 -1.36 22.13 -16.15
CA LEU A 405 -0.74 21.54 -14.94
C LEU A 405 -0.69 22.55 -13.77
N SER A 406 -0.56 23.84 -14.05
CA SER A 406 -0.54 24.91 -13.03
C SER A 406 -1.90 25.06 -12.36
N ALA A 407 -2.98 25.12 -13.15
CA ALA A 407 -4.34 25.18 -12.62
C ALA A 407 -4.69 23.96 -11.76
N GLN A 408 -4.15 22.78 -12.12
CA GLN A 408 -4.30 21.57 -11.32
C GLN A 408 -3.51 21.65 -10.02
N SER A 409 -2.23 22.03 -10.06
CA SER A 409 -1.43 22.21 -8.85
C SER A 409 -2.07 23.25 -7.90
N GLU A 410 -2.64 24.33 -8.43
CA GLU A 410 -3.34 25.31 -7.61
C GLU A 410 -4.54 24.72 -6.85
N GLN A 411 -5.33 23.88 -7.51
CA GLN A 411 -6.46 23.17 -6.86
C GLN A 411 -5.99 22.16 -5.81
N ASN A 412 -4.85 21.50 -6.03
CA ASN A 412 -4.39 20.41 -5.18
C ASN A 412 -3.48 20.87 -4.03
N SER A 413 -2.78 21.99 -4.19
CA SER A 413 -1.78 22.47 -3.24
C SER A 413 -2.35 22.67 -1.84
N VAL A 414 -3.61 23.10 -1.72
CA VAL A 414 -4.33 23.24 -0.44
C VAL A 414 -4.54 21.88 0.22
N GLU A 415 -5.02 20.91 -0.56
CA GLU A 415 -5.28 19.56 -0.07
C GLU A 415 -3.96 18.89 0.35
N ILE A 416 -2.95 18.89 -0.51
CA ILE A 416 -1.63 18.32 -0.22
C ILE A 416 -1.05 18.97 1.04
N HIS A 417 -1.06 20.30 1.13
CA HIS A 417 -0.59 21.02 2.30
C HIS A 417 -1.31 20.55 3.58
N SER A 418 -2.64 20.41 3.54
CA SER A 418 -3.42 19.91 4.68
C SER A 418 -3.04 18.49 5.10
N TRP A 419 -2.66 17.62 4.16
CA TRP A 419 -2.31 16.24 4.46
C TRP A 419 -1.01 16.12 5.24
N PHE A 420 -0.04 17.01 4.99
CA PHE A 420 1.22 17.02 5.73
C PHE A 420 1.15 17.73 7.07
N LEU A 421 -0.01 18.29 7.43
CA LEU A 421 -0.31 18.67 8.81
C LEU A 421 -0.62 17.45 9.68
N ASP A 422 -0.98 16.31 9.08
CA ASP A 422 -1.12 15.03 9.78
C ASP A 422 0.28 14.48 10.17
N PRO A 423 0.58 14.34 11.47
CA PRO A 423 1.86 13.76 11.91
C PRO A 423 2.11 12.35 11.40
N ALA A 424 1.06 11.53 11.19
CA ALA A 424 1.22 10.18 10.68
C ALA A 424 1.77 10.15 9.24
N ILE A 425 1.51 11.21 8.48
CA ILE A 425 1.97 11.39 7.10
C ILE A 425 3.32 12.10 7.08
N ALA A 426 3.45 13.21 7.82
CA ALA A 426 4.68 14.00 7.81
C ALA A 426 5.88 13.29 8.48
N LEU A 427 5.67 12.50 9.53
CA LEU A 427 6.76 11.80 10.23
C LEU A 427 7.30 10.61 9.44
N GLU A 428 6.46 10.02 8.60
CA GLU A 428 6.83 8.85 7.82
C GLU A 428 7.34 9.20 6.42
N THR A 429 7.27 10.46 6.01
CA THR A 429 7.76 10.95 4.71
C THR A 429 9.22 11.40 4.77
N ASN A 430 9.99 11.00 3.76
CA ASN A 430 11.36 11.46 3.55
C ASN A 430 11.39 12.65 2.63
N VAL A 431 11.32 12.42 1.32
CA VAL A 431 11.18 13.50 0.35
C VAL A 431 9.70 13.67 0.01
N LEU A 432 9.22 14.91 0.00
CA LEU A 432 7.94 15.29 -0.61
C LEU A 432 8.25 16.11 -1.87
N ALA A 433 8.06 15.53 -3.05
CA ALA A 433 8.20 16.21 -4.33
C ALA A 433 6.83 16.68 -4.83
N VAL A 434 6.74 17.91 -5.34
CA VAL A 434 5.50 18.51 -5.86
C VAL A 434 5.73 19.26 -7.17
N ASP A 435 4.66 19.44 -7.94
CA ASP A 435 4.58 20.41 -9.04
C ASP A 435 4.23 21.81 -8.51
N PHE A 436 4.85 22.85 -9.07
CA PHE A 436 4.65 24.26 -8.74
C PHE A 436 4.71 24.53 -7.23
N PHE A 437 5.86 24.22 -6.62
CA PHE A 437 6.01 24.39 -5.18
C PHE A 437 5.65 25.82 -4.75
N THR A 438 4.89 25.94 -3.67
CA THR A 438 4.47 27.22 -3.11
C THR A 438 5.48 27.69 -2.05
N ILE A 439 5.91 28.96 -2.09
CA ILE A 439 6.69 29.54 -0.99
C ILE A 439 5.80 29.50 0.25
N SER A 440 6.24 28.80 1.30
CA SER A 440 5.41 28.52 2.47
C SER A 440 6.20 28.70 3.76
N GLY A 441 5.50 29.11 4.83
CA GLY A 441 6.02 29.14 6.21
C GLY A 441 6.18 27.74 6.85
N VAL A 442 5.78 26.69 6.13
CA VAL A 442 5.87 25.25 6.45
C VAL A 442 7.25 24.85 6.97
N MET A 443 8.31 25.43 6.40
CA MET A 443 9.69 25.07 6.72
C MET A 443 10.06 25.36 8.17
N GLU A 444 9.46 26.39 8.77
CA GLU A 444 9.73 26.77 10.15
C GLU A 444 8.99 25.89 11.15
N LYS A 445 7.81 25.35 10.78
CA LYS A 445 6.88 24.70 11.72
C LYS A 445 6.76 23.18 11.59
N HIS A 446 7.02 22.57 10.44
CA HIS A 446 7.13 21.10 10.36
C HIS A 446 8.39 20.59 11.10
N PHE A 447 9.46 21.41 11.13
CA PHE A 447 10.62 21.20 12.01
C PHE A 447 10.33 21.48 13.49
N LEU A 448 9.51 22.50 13.80
CA LEU A 448 9.04 22.76 15.18
C LEU A 448 8.02 21.72 15.68
N PHE A 449 7.26 21.05 14.80
CA PHE A 449 6.32 19.98 15.16
C PHE A 449 7.07 18.73 15.65
N ARG A 450 8.16 18.35 14.98
CA ARG A 450 9.09 17.33 15.52
C ARG A 450 9.78 17.76 16.81
N GLN A 451 10.09 19.06 17.00
CA GLN A 451 10.69 19.57 18.24
C GLN A 451 9.73 19.62 19.44
N THR A 452 8.47 20.00 19.22
CA THR A 452 7.47 20.13 20.30
C THR A 452 7.07 18.75 20.82
N LEU A 453 7.08 17.72 19.97
CA LEU A 453 6.88 16.32 20.37
C LEU A 453 8.06 15.80 21.22
N PHE A 454 9.31 16.16 20.87
CA PHE A 454 10.50 15.80 21.67
C PHE A 454 10.49 16.45 23.07
N TYR A 455 9.96 17.67 23.21
CA TYR A 455 9.82 18.37 24.50
C TYR A 455 8.57 17.94 25.30
N LEU A 456 7.46 17.59 24.65
CA LEU A 456 6.24 17.11 25.31
C LEU A 456 6.41 15.67 25.82
N ILE A 457 7.12 14.80 25.09
CA ILE A 457 7.51 13.46 25.58
C ILE A 457 8.37 13.56 26.85
N ALA A 458 9.12 14.65 27.03
CA ALA A 458 9.95 14.90 28.21
C ALA A 458 9.19 15.52 29.40
N MET A 459 8.03 16.17 29.19
CA MET A 459 7.23 16.80 30.26
C MET A 459 5.89 16.10 30.58
N SER A 460 5.38 15.20 29.72
CA SER A 460 4.14 14.45 29.95
C SER A 460 4.32 13.20 30.83
N VAL A 461 5.48 13.05 31.48
CA VAL A 461 5.78 11.93 32.41
C VAL A 461 5.01 12.03 33.73
N GLN A 462 4.20 13.07 33.99
CA GLN A 462 3.65 13.25 35.34
C GLN A 462 2.13 13.23 35.53
N LEU A 463 1.27 13.38 34.52
CA LEU A 463 -0.18 13.45 34.78
C LEU A 463 -0.99 12.91 33.59
N CYS A 464 -1.46 11.66 33.71
CA CYS A 464 -2.76 11.13 33.22
C CYS A 464 -2.66 9.60 33.09
N SER A 465 -2.84 8.92 34.21
CA SER A 465 -3.14 7.49 34.30
C SER A 465 -4.63 7.26 34.06
N GLY A 466 -4.97 6.56 32.98
CA GLY A 466 -6.30 6.00 32.71
C GLY A 466 -6.14 4.63 32.04
N ASP A 467 -6.69 3.61 32.67
CA ASP A 467 -6.33 2.18 32.61
C ASP A 467 -6.69 1.45 31.27
N PRO A 468 -5.77 0.67 30.66
CA PRO A 468 -6.04 -0.18 29.48
C PRO A 468 -6.47 -1.63 29.77
N ALA A 469 -6.77 -2.02 31.01
CA ALA A 469 -6.88 -3.44 31.40
C ALA A 469 -8.15 -4.23 30.99
N ALA A 470 -8.95 -3.82 29.98
CA ALA A 470 -10.23 -4.50 29.69
C ALA A 470 -10.44 -5.03 28.26
N ARG A 471 -9.44 -5.01 27.36
CA ARG A 471 -9.64 -5.34 25.94
C ARG A 471 -8.85 -6.54 25.37
N THR A 472 -8.05 -7.27 26.15
CA THR A 472 -7.05 -8.22 25.62
C THR A 472 -7.13 -9.68 26.12
N ASP A 473 -8.15 -10.05 26.90
CA ASP A 473 -8.17 -11.36 27.58
C ASP A 473 -9.17 -12.40 27.02
N CYS A 474 -9.88 -12.10 25.92
CA CYS A 474 -10.87 -13.01 25.33
C CYS A 474 -10.63 -13.44 23.87
N GLU A 475 -9.64 -12.86 23.17
CA GLU A 475 -9.21 -13.32 21.84
C GLU A 475 -8.10 -14.35 21.97
N LYS A 476 -8.21 -15.47 21.25
CA LYS A 476 -7.31 -16.62 21.37
C LYS A 476 -6.15 -16.50 20.38
N PRO A 477 -4.92 -16.86 20.79
CA PRO A 477 -3.76 -16.82 19.91
C PRO A 477 -3.92 -17.77 18.73
N GLN A 478 -3.37 -17.41 17.58
CA GLN A 478 -3.48 -18.16 16.33
C GLN A 478 -2.11 -18.57 15.81
N LEU A 479 -1.97 -19.83 15.41
CA LEU A 479 -0.83 -20.37 14.66
C LEU A 479 -1.36 -21.25 13.53
N GLU A 480 -0.86 -21.07 12.31
CA GLU A 480 -1.33 -21.78 11.13
C GLU A 480 -0.18 -22.13 10.17
N LEU A 481 -0.29 -23.30 9.54
CA LEU A 481 0.51 -23.73 8.40
C LEU A 481 -0.31 -23.57 7.12
N GLN A 482 0.24 -22.85 6.17
CA GLN A 482 -0.31 -22.56 4.84
C GLN A 482 0.66 -23.02 3.75
N VAL A 483 0.23 -22.98 2.50
CA VAL A 483 1.10 -23.28 1.35
C VAL A 483 1.11 -22.13 0.37
N SER A 484 2.29 -21.54 0.22
CA SER A 484 2.57 -20.45 -0.71
C SER A 484 2.37 -20.92 -2.16
N PRO A 485 1.64 -20.16 -3.00
CA PRO A 485 1.51 -20.45 -4.43
C PRO A 485 2.85 -20.37 -5.18
N VAL A 486 3.81 -19.61 -4.65
CA VAL A 486 5.15 -19.51 -5.22
C VAL A 486 5.99 -20.72 -4.77
N LYS A 487 6.29 -21.61 -5.72
CA LYS A 487 7.11 -22.82 -5.51
C LYS A 487 6.55 -23.82 -4.49
N LYS A 488 5.30 -23.66 -4.02
CA LYS A 488 4.60 -24.58 -3.08
C LYS A 488 5.31 -24.72 -1.74
N MET A 489 5.88 -23.64 -1.22
CA MET A 489 6.59 -23.62 0.07
C MET A 489 5.63 -23.58 1.26
N ILE A 490 6.06 -24.12 2.40
CA ILE A 490 5.34 -24.01 3.67
C ILE A 490 5.43 -22.57 4.17
N GLN A 491 4.27 -21.96 4.38
CA GLN A 491 4.07 -20.63 4.93
C GLN A 491 3.53 -20.76 6.36
N ILE A 492 4.02 -19.93 7.27
CA ILE A 492 3.54 -19.85 8.65
C ILE A 492 2.82 -18.54 8.82
N TYR A 493 1.64 -18.56 9.44
CA TYR A 493 0.93 -17.37 9.90
C TYR A 493 0.74 -17.45 11.42
N TRP A 494 0.94 -16.34 12.13
CA TRP A 494 0.64 -16.23 13.55
C TRP A 494 -0.08 -14.92 13.87
N ASN A 495 -0.97 -14.97 14.86
CA ASN A 495 -1.56 -13.81 15.50
C ASN A 495 -1.78 -14.10 16.99
N PHE A 496 -0.83 -13.69 17.82
CA PHE A 496 -0.83 -13.96 19.26
C PHE A 496 -1.48 -12.87 20.10
N HIS A 497 -1.90 -11.75 19.48
CA HIS A 497 -2.49 -10.56 20.13
C HIS A 497 -1.62 -9.85 21.19
N LYS A 498 -0.55 -10.51 21.67
CA LYS A 498 0.37 -10.06 22.70
C LYS A 498 1.81 -10.33 22.25
N GLU A 499 2.75 -9.51 22.72
CA GLU A 499 4.18 -9.75 22.49
C GLU A 499 4.62 -11.04 23.18
N VAL A 500 5.35 -11.90 22.46
CA VAL A 500 5.93 -13.14 23.00
C VAL A 500 7.43 -12.92 23.18
N LYS A 501 7.84 -12.57 24.40
CA LYS A 501 9.24 -12.30 24.71
C LYS A 501 10.11 -13.53 24.44
N ASP A 502 11.21 -13.32 23.71
CA ASP A 502 12.14 -14.37 23.28
C ASP A 502 11.42 -15.53 22.56
N GLY A 503 10.32 -15.21 21.87
CA GLY A 503 9.47 -16.16 21.18
C GLY A 503 10.06 -16.61 19.84
N TRP A 504 9.82 -17.87 19.49
CA TRP A 504 10.16 -18.40 18.18
C TRP A 504 9.22 -19.53 17.75
N ILE A 505 9.13 -19.78 16.45
CA ILE A 505 8.31 -20.84 15.84
C ILE A 505 9.23 -21.86 15.17
N GLY A 506 9.03 -23.13 15.48
CA GLY A 506 9.68 -24.25 14.80
C GLY A 506 8.71 -24.94 13.83
N VAL A 507 9.22 -25.39 12.69
CA VAL A 507 8.50 -26.25 11.75
C VAL A 507 9.08 -27.66 11.82
N TYR A 508 8.22 -28.67 11.91
CA TYR A 508 8.60 -30.05 12.20
C TYR A 508 7.98 -31.02 11.21
N SER A 509 8.71 -32.09 10.89
CA SER A 509 8.21 -33.20 10.04
C SER A 509 7.29 -34.18 10.78
N LYS A 510 7.29 -34.12 12.11
CA LYS A 510 6.53 -34.95 13.04
C LYS A 510 6.04 -34.06 14.20
N GLN A 511 5.20 -34.60 15.05
CA GLN A 511 4.77 -33.91 16.27
C GLN A 511 6.00 -33.44 17.06
N PRO A 512 6.06 -32.16 17.47
CA PRO A 512 7.20 -31.60 18.19
C PRO A 512 7.43 -32.32 19.52
N ASP A 513 8.69 -32.56 19.86
CA ASP A 513 9.08 -33.07 21.18
C ASP A 513 9.25 -31.89 22.13
N TYR A 514 8.33 -31.73 23.09
CA TYR A 514 8.34 -30.58 24.00
C TYR A 514 9.56 -30.51 24.92
N ASN A 515 10.34 -31.60 25.05
CA ASN A 515 11.56 -31.63 25.84
C ASN A 515 12.83 -31.39 24.99
N ASP A 516 12.73 -31.52 23.67
CA ASP A 516 13.84 -31.30 22.73
C ASP A 516 13.33 -30.51 21.50
N PRO A 517 13.29 -29.17 21.59
CA PRO A 517 12.76 -28.30 20.53
C PRO A 517 13.52 -28.38 19.20
N GLY A 518 14.72 -28.98 19.19
CA GLY A 518 15.52 -29.23 17.99
C GLY A 518 15.14 -30.50 17.24
N LYS A 519 14.54 -31.48 17.93
CA LYS A 519 14.22 -32.78 17.37
C LYS A 519 13.15 -32.68 16.28
N HIS A 520 13.39 -33.32 15.15
CA HIS A 520 12.50 -33.35 13.97
C HIS A 520 12.20 -32.00 13.30
N ARG A 521 12.86 -30.92 13.74
CA ARG A 521 12.73 -29.59 13.12
C ARG A 521 13.35 -29.63 11.71
N VAL A 522 12.65 -29.04 10.74
CA VAL A 522 13.01 -29.14 9.30
C VAL A 522 13.60 -27.85 8.72
N CYS A 523 13.56 -26.75 9.46
CA CYS A 523 14.18 -25.49 9.09
C CYS A 523 14.70 -24.75 10.34
N ASP A 524 15.38 -23.64 10.12
CA ASP A 524 15.81 -22.77 11.20
C ASP A 524 14.61 -22.17 11.96
N PRO A 525 14.75 -21.90 13.28
CA PRO A 525 13.72 -21.24 14.07
C PRO A 525 13.33 -19.88 13.48
N ILE A 526 12.03 -19.65 13.35
CA ILE A 526 11.46 -18.37 12.92
C ILE A 526 11.29 -17.50 14.16
N LYS A 527 11.99 -16.37 14.24
CA LYS A 527 11.86 -15.47 15.40
C LYS A 527 10.50 -14.79 15.41
N ILE A 528 9.85 -14.73 16.58
CA ILE A 528 8.64 -13.92 16.78
C ILE A 528 9.11 -12.52 17.15
N ASP A 529 9.06 -11.60 16.19
CA ASP A 529 9.46 -10.20 16.34
C ASP A 529 8.27 -9.25 16.52
N ARG A 530 7.06 -9.72 16.25
CA ARG A 530 5.79 -8.99 16.38
C ARG A 530 4.64 -9.91 16.80
N PRO A 531 3.56 -9.39 17.43
CA PRO A 531 2.42 -10.20 17.86
C PRO A 531 1.70 -10.93 16.72
N MET A 532 1.69 -10.36 15.52
CA MET A 532 1.09 -10.95 14.32
C MET A 532 2.05 -10.87 13.15
N GLY A 533 2.16 -11.93 12.37
CA GLY A 533 3.02 -11.95 11.20
C GLY A 533 2.91 -13.25 10.42
N TRP A 534 3.71 -13.35 9.38
CA TRP A 534 3.85 -14.55 8.58
C TRP A 534 5.29 -14.75 8.15
N PHE A 535 5.61 -15.96 7.69
CA PHE A 535 6.94 -16.30 7.18
C PHE A 535 6.87 -17.46 6.17
N ILE A 536 7.49 -17.29 4.99
CA ILE A 536 7.63 -18.36 3.99
C ILE A 536 8.95 -19.09 4.22
N THR A 537 8.89 -20.40 4.45
CA THR A 537 10.07 -21.23 4.68
C THR A 537 10.69 -21.72 3.38
N SER A 538 11.88 -22.32 3.46
CA SER A 538 12.49 -23.07 2.35
C SER A 538 11.95 -24.51 2.22
N VAL A 539 11.00 -24.91 3.07
CA VAL A 539 10.45 -26.26 3.12
C VAL A 539 9.33 -26.39 2.09
N LYS A 540 9.46 -27.34 1.17
CA LYS A 540 8.39 -27.63 0.20
C LYS A 540 7.26 -28.43 0.81
N SER A 541 6.03 -28.07 0.47
CA SER A 541 4.84 -28.87 0.78
C SER A 541 4.89 -30.23 0.08
N LYS A 542 4.15 -31.20 0.64
CA LYS A 542 3.99 -32.52 0.01
C LYS A 542 2.98 -32.45 -1.13
N ASP A 543 3.23 -33.23 -2.17
CA ASP A 543 2.26 -33.43 -3.25
C ASP A 543 1.07 -34.25 -2.71
N MET A 544 -0.13 -33.67 -2.76
CA MET A 544 -1.34 -34.29 -2.24
C MET A 544 -1.85 -35.43 -3.11
N SER A 545 -1.45 -35.51 -4.38
CA SER A 545 -1.83 -36.61 -5.27
C SER A 545 -1.30 -37.98 -4.81
N HIS A 546 -0.26 -37.97 -3.96
CA HIS A 546 0.33 -39.17 -3.35
C HIS A 546 -0.17 -39.43 -1.92
N ILE A 547 -1.06 -38.60 -1.39
CA ILE A 547 -1.61 -38.73 -0.04
C ILE A 547 -3.01 -39.33 -0.14
N HIS A 548 -3.26 -40.39 0.63
CA HIS A 548 -4.60 -40.95 0.76
C HIS A 548 -5.47 -40.02 1.63
N LEU A 549 -6.32 -39.21 0.98
CA LEU A 549 -7.23 -38.28 1.64
C LEU A 549 -8.41 -39.04 2.27
N LYS A 550 -8.58 -38.87 3.58
CA LYS A 550 -9.64 -39.49 4.38
C LYS A 550 -10.89 -38.62 4.38
N PHE A 551 -12.04 -39.18 4.03
CA PHE A 551 -13.32 -38.46 4.04
C PHE A 551 -14.00 -38.46 5.40
N ASP A 552 -13.65 -39.39 6.29
CA ASP A 552 -14.20 -39.56 7.64
C ASP A 552 -13.53 -38.68 8.70
N GLY A 553 -12.47 -37.95 8.35
CA GLY A 553 -11.81 -37.02 9.26
C GLY A 553 -10.58 -36.34 8.67
N PRO A 554 -9.86 -35.53 9.48
CA PRO A 554 -8.66 -34.83 9.02
C PRO A 554 -7.55 -35.78 8.55
N THR A 555 -6.90 -35.39 7.45
CA THR A 555 -5.69 -36.04 6.93
C THR A 555 -4.50 -35.14 7.19
N TYR A 556 -3.50 -35.64 7.91
CA TYR A 556 -2.24 -34.93 8.12
C TYR A 556 -1.44 -34.82 6.83
N LEU A 557 -0.99 -33.61 6.50
CA LEU A 557 -0.32 -33.27 5.24
C LEU A 557 1.20 -33.08 5.41
N GLY A 558 1.76 -33.47 6.56
CA GLY A 558 3.19 -33.76 6.67
C GLY A 558 4.01 -32.80 7.53
N PHE A 559 3.44 -31.72 8.05
CA PHE A 559 4.18 -30.74 8.87
C PHE A 559 3.40 -30.26 10.10
N PHE A 560 4.14 -29.99 11.18
CA PHE A 560 3.67 -29.29 12.39
C PHE A 560 4.40 -27.95 12.53
N ALA A 561 3.75 -26.98 13.15
CA ALA A 561 4.32 -25.72 13.58
C ALA A 561 4.10 -25.61 15.10
N CYS A 562 5.15 -25.22 15.83
CA CYS A 562 5.06 -25.04 17.28
C CYS A 562 5.70 -23.71 17.65
N ALA A 563 4.99 -22.87 18.40
CA ALA A 563 5.55 -21.65 18.96
C ALA A 563 5.99 -21.87 20.40
N TRP A 564 7.14 -21.29 20.70
CA TRP A 564 7.90 -21.44 21.93
C TRP A 564 8.22 -20.07 22.50
N ARG A 565 8.37 -19.99 23.83
CA ARG A 565 8.89 -18.83 24.55
C ARG A 565 10.00 -19.26 25.50
N LYS A 566 10.82 -18.32 25.96
CA LYS A 566 11.76 -18.60 27.06
C LYS A 566 11.07 -18.44 28.41
N ASN A 567 11.08 -19.48 29.21
CA ASN A 567 10.68 -19.46 30.61
C ASN A 567 11.86 -19.95 31.48
N ASN A 568 12.40 -19.07 32.34
CA ASN A 568 13.59 -19.35 33.16
C ASN A 568 14.78 -19.93 32.36
N GLY A 569 14.99 -19.42 31.14
CA GLY A 569 16.08 -19.84 30.25
C GLY A 569 15.83 -21.14 29.46
N LYS A 570 14.72 -21.85 29.71
CA LYS A 570 14.31 -23.04 28.95
C LYS A 570 13.23 -22.70 27.92
N ASP A 571 13.20 -23.43 26.81
CA ASP A 571 12.12 -23.31 25.83
C ASP A 571 10.84 -23.96 26.36
N GLU A 572 9.74 -23.23 26.28
CA GLU A 572 8.41 -23.65 26.71
C GLU A 572 7.43 -23.49 25.53
N ALA A 573 6.88 -24.61 25.04
CA ALA A 573 5.89 -24.60 23.98
C ALA A 573 4.53 -24.10 24.51
N PHE A 574 3.91 -23.16 23.82
CA PHE A 574 2.61 -22.60 24.24
C PHE A 574 1.49 -22.84 23.22
N ILE A 575 1.82 -23.08 21.95
CA ILE A 575 0.84 -23.39 20.90
C ILE A 575 1.45 -24.27 19.82
N VAL A 576 0.67 -25.24 19.31
CA VAL A 576 1.05 -26.11 18.20
C VAL A 576 -0.10 -26.24 17.19
N SER A 577 0.22 -26.29 15.91
CA SER A 577 -0.71 -26.55 14.81
C SER A 577 -0.07 -27.49 13.79
N ASP A 578 -0.86 -28.06 12.89
CA ASP A 578 -0.39 -28.93 11.81
C ASP A 578 -1.15 -28.65 10.51
N LEU A 579 -0.47 -28.95 9.40
CA LEU A 579 -1.07 -28.87 8.09
C LEU A 579 -1.94 -30.11 7.88
N ARG A 580 -3.25 -29.92 7.73
CA ARG A 580 -4.25 -31.00 7.61
C ARG A 580 -5.42 -30.63 6.70
N THR A 581 -6.24 -31.63 6.34
CA THR A 581 -7.52 -31.43 5.63
C THR A 581 -8.71 -31.20 6.57
N TYR A 582 -9.80 -30.65 6.04
CA TYR A 582 -11.03 -30.30 6.76
C TYR A 582 -12.31 -30.78 6.03
N PRO A 583 -12.45 -32.08 5.72
CA PRO A 583 -13.55 -32.57 4.87
C PRO A 583 -14.92 -32.54 5.54
N ARG A 584 -15.00 -32.42 6.88
CA ARG A 584 -16.26 -32.51 7.64
C ARG A 584 -16.52 -31.30 8.53
N TRP A 585 -16.00 -30.14 8.17
CA TRP A 585 -16.09 -29.01 9.08
C TRP A 585 -17.53 -28.55 9.30
N MET A 586 -18.41 -28.57 8.29
CA MET A 586 -19.82 -28.20 8.50
C MET A 586 -20.52 -29.21 9.42
N GLU A 587 -20.27 -30.51 9.23
CA GLU A 587 -20.80 -31.59 10.05
C GLU A 587 -20.38 -31.48 11.51
N ASN A 588 -19.11 -31.14 11.73
CA ASN A 588 -18.59 -31.04 13.08
C ASN A 588 -19.06 -29.76 13.80
N TYR A 589 -19.40 -28.71 13.03
CA TYR A 589 -19.98 -27.45 13.52
C TYR A 589 -21.50 -27.38 13.42
N TRP A 590 -22.16 -28.53 13.22
CA TRP A 590 -23.55 -28.55 12.81
C TRP A 590 -24.47 -27.74 13.73
N GLU A 591 -24.32 -27.92 15.05
CA GLU A 591 -25.12 -27.23 16.06
C GLU A 591 -25.04 -25.68 15.98
N ASN A 592 -23.97 -25.14 15.38
CA ASN A 592 -23.78 -23.70 15.22
C ASN A 592 -24.35 -23.16 13.91
N ILE A 593 -24.54 -24.00 12.89
CA ILE A 593 -24.85 -23.54 11.52
C ILE A 593 -26.19 -24.08 10.98
N HIS A 594 -26.71 -25.18 11.51
CA HIS A 594 -27.80 -25.95 10.89
C HIS A 594 -29.11 -25.17 10.67
N ALA A 595 -29.42 -24.25 11.59
CA ALA A 595 -30.62 -23.41 11.57
C ALA A 595 -30.37 -21.98 11.05
N VAL A 596 -29.13 -21.65 10.67
CA VAL A 596 -28.79 -20.33 10.12
C VAL A 596 -29.03 -20.35 8.61
N PRO A 597 -29.71 -19.35 8.03
CA PRO A 597 -29.89 -19.28 6.58
C PRO A 597 -28.56 -19.39 5.84
N LEU A 598 -28.50 -20.14 4.74
CA LEU A 598 -27.26 -20.37 3.99
C LEU A 598 -26.62 -19.05 3.55
N ASN A 599 -27.43 -18.06 3.14
CA ASN A 599 -27.00 -16.70 2.83
C ASN A 599 -26.67 -15.83 4.05
N MET A 600 -26.47 -16.41 5.24
CA MET A 600 -25.94 -15.71 6.42
C MET A 600 -24.63 -16.35 6.91
N LEU A 601 -24.30 -17.55 6.44
CA LEU A 601 -23.06 -18.25 6.77
C LEU A 601 -21.86 -17.61 6.08
N PHE A 602 -20.70 -17.65 6.75
CA PHE A 602 -19.40 -17.39 6.13
C PHE A 602 -18.91 -18.67 5.45
N LEU A 603 -18.69 -18.66 4.14
CA LEU A 603 -18.27 -19.83 3.37
C LEU A 603 -16.95 -19.56 2.63
N PRO A 604 -15.99 -20.49 2.66
CA PRO A 604 -14.76 -20.35 1.88
C PRO A 604 -15.00 -20.80 0.43
N GLY A 605 -14.56 -19.99 -0.53
CA GLY A 605 -14.73 -20.21 -1.96
C GLY A 605 -13.43 -20.06 -2.75
N THR A 606 -13.46 -20.47 -4.02
CA THR A 606 -12.34 -20.28 -4.96
C THR A 606 -12.81 -19.59 -6.23
N HIS A 607 -12.01 -18.65 -6.74
CA HIS A 607 -12.23 -18.01 -8.04
C HIS A 607 -11.75 -18.93 -9.18
N ASP A 608 -12.51 -18.96 -10.28
CA ASP A 608 -12.26 -19.82 -11.45
C ASP A 608 -11.86 -21.24 -11.05
N SER A 609 -12.65 -21.88 -10.19
CA SER A 609 -12.25 -23.06 -9.41
C SER A 609 -11.75 -24.25 -10.24
N ALA A 610 -12.21 -24.37 -11.49
CA ALA A 610 -11.81 -25.42 -12.43
C ALA A 610 -10.50 -25.10 -13.19
N SER A 611 -9.89 -23.95 -12.94
CA SER A 611 -8.64 -23.46 -13.53
C SER A 611 -7.42 -23.98 -12.75
N TYR A 612 -7.29 -25.30 -12.71
CA TYR A 612 -6.15 -26.03 -12.16
C TYR A 612 -5.55 -26.97 -13.21
N GLU A 613 -4.34 -27.45 -12.97
CA GLU A 613 -3.67 -28.38 -13.86
C GLU A 613 -4.39 -29.74 -13.90
N GLY A 614 -5.10 -30.01 -15.01
CA GLY A 614 -5.94 -31.20 -15.21
C GLY A 614 -5.36 -32.26 -16.14
N GLN A 615 -6.16 -33.31 -16.40
CA GLN A 615 -5.79 -34.40 -17.33
C GLN A 615 -6.10 -33.99 -18.78
N LYS A 616 -5.14 -34.19 -19.70
CA LYS A 616 -5.29 -33.83 -21.12
C LYS A 616 -6.46 -34.58 -21.78
N ALA A 617 -7.47 -33.86 -22.27
CA ALA A 617 -8.40 -34.38 -23.26
C ALA A 617 -7.72 -34.38 -24.64
N LYS A 618 -7.67 -35.54 -25.32
CA LYS A 618 -7.07 -35.67 -26.66
C LYS A 618 -7.80 -34.77 -27.68
N GLY A 619 -7.05 -34.02 -28.49
CA GLY A 619 -7.59 -33.30 -29.67
C GLY A 619 -7.94 -31.81 -29.47
N LEU A 620 -7.81 -31.28 -28.25
CA LEU A 620 -8.03 -29.87 -27.93
C LEU A 620 -6.72 -29.08 -27.85
N ASN A 621 -6.73 -27.79 -28.14
CA ASN A 621 -5.58 -26.89 -27.93
C ASN A 621 -5.38 -26.64 -26.43
N TRP A 622 -4.75 -27.59 -25.74
CA TRP A 622 -4.32 -27.46 -24.35
C TRP A 622 -3.03 -26.64 -24.27
N ILE A 623 -3.02 -25.61 -23.42
CA ILE A 623 -1.80 -24.88 -23.08
C ILE A 623 -1.04 -25.68 -22.01
N GLN A 624 0.27 -25.85 -22.18
CA GLN A 624 1.10 -26.55 -21.19
C GLN A 624 1.61 -25.58 -20.13
N LYS A 625 1.73 -26.07 -18.89
CA LYS A 625 2.47 -25.38 -17.81
C LYS A 625 3.96 -25.15 -18.11
N ASN A 626 4.48 -25.66 -19.23
CA ASN A 626 5.86 -25.39 -19.65
C ASN A 626 5.93 -24.51 -20.90
N THR A 627 4.81 -23.93 -21.35
CA THR A 627 4.77 -22.96 -22.45
C THR A 627 5.27 -21.59 -21.94
N PRO A 628 6.39 -21.05 -22.46
CA PRO A 628 6.93 -19.75 -22.04
C PRO A 628 5.90 -18.63 -22.22
N GLY A 629 5.75 -17.75 -21.23
CA GLY A 629 4.81 -16.61 -21.26
C GLY A 629 3.35 -16.95 -20.94
N VAL A 630 2.96 -18.23 -20.86
CA VAL A 630 1.58 -18.64 -20.59
C VAL A 630 1.43 -19.43 -19.27
N LYS A 631 2.54 -19.97 -18.77
CA LYS A 631 2.63 -20.78 -17.53
C LYS A 631 2.03 -20.11 -16.30
N ASP A 632 2.24 -18.81 -16.14
CA ASP A 632 1.97 -18.13 -14.88
C ASP A 632 0.65 -17.35 -14.89
N GLN A 633 -0.08 -17.28 -16.02
CA GLN A 633 -1.27 -16.45 -16.17
C GLN A 633 -2.59 -17.22 -16.35
N SER A 634 -2.52 -18.56 -16.44
CA SER A 634 -3.68 -19.36 -16.88
C SER A 634 -4.37 -20.12 -15.77
N PHE A 635 -3.69 -20.39 -14.65
CA PHE A 635 -4.21 -21.17 -13.53
C PHE A 635 -4.46 -20.26 -12.34
N THR A 636 -5.63 -20.40 -11.71
CA THR A 636 -6.00 -19.67 -10.49
C THR A 636 -5.94 -20.58 -9.27
N GLN A 637 -5.90 -21.90 -9.46
CA GLN A 637 -5.84 -22.88 -8.37
C GLN A 637 -4.71 -23.90 -8.60
N ASP A 638 -4.01 -24.27 -7.52
CA ASP A 638 -2.94 -25.29 -7.55
C ASP A 638 -3.40 -26.70 -7.12
N SER A 639 -4.71 -26.85 -6.91
CA SER A 639 -5.38 -28.00 -6.32
C SER A 639 -6.65 -28.35 -7.11
N SER A 640 -6.89 -29.64 -7.32
CA SER A 640 -8.11 -30.17 -7.94
C SER A 640 -9.38 -29.88 -7.12
N ILE A 641 -10.57 -30.05 -7.71
CA ILE A 641 -11.85 -29.84 -7.00
C ILE A 641 -11.95 -30.77 -5.79
N LYS A 642 -11.57 -32.04 -5.93
CA LYS A 642 -11.47 -32.96 -4.79
C LYS A 642 -10.57 -32.40 -3.69
N GLU A 643 -9.38 -31.94 -4.03
CA GLU A 643 -8.44 -31.39 -3.04
C GLU A 643 -8.96 -30.10 -2.39
N GLN A 644 -9.58 -29.19 -3.17
CA GLN A 644 -10.24 -27.98 -2.65
C GLN A 644 -11.34 -28.34 -1.64
N LEU A 645 -12.21 -29.30 -1.96
CA LEU A 645 -13.26 -29.82 -1.07
C LEU A 645 -12.68 -30.41 0.22
N MET A 646 -11.66 -31.27 0.08
CA MET A 646 -10.99 -31.90 1.21
C MET A 646 -10.32 -30.88 2.12
N LEU A 647 -9.77 -29.80 1.56
CA LEU A 647 -9.17 -28.69 2.31
C LEU A 647 -10.19 -27.69 2.87
N GLY A 648 -11.47 -27.84 2.58
CA GLY A 648 -12.56 -27.13 3.27
C GLY A 648 -13.37 -26.15 2.43
N ILE A 649 -13.06 -25.97 1.14
CA ILE A 649 -13.83 -25.12 0.21
C ILE A 649 -15.26 -25.66 0.03
N ARG A 650 -16.26 -24.77 0.03
CA ARG A 650 -17.68 -25.13 -0.15
C ARG A 650 -18.40 -24.34 -1.26
N TYR A 651 -17.75 -23.34 -1.84
CA TYR A 651 -18.24 -22.57 -2.99
C TYR A 651 -17.26 -22.65 -4.16
N PHE A 652 -17.77 -22.96 -5.34
CA PHE A 652 -16.98 -23.02 -6.57
C PHE A 652 -17.51 -22.05 -7.63
N ASP A 653 -16.69 -21.10 -8.06
CA ASP A 653 -16.93 -20.26 -9.24
C ASP A 653 -16.54 -21.04 -10.51
N LEU A 654 -17.52 -21.45 -11.31
CA LEU A 654 -17.31 -22.23 -12.52
C LEU A 654 -17.67 -21.45 -13.77
N ARG A 655 -16.67 -21.31 -14.64
CA ARG A 655 -16.82 -20.82 -16.00
C ARG A 655 -16.89 -22.01 -16.94
N VAL A 656 -17.98 -22.13 -17.70
CA VAL A 656 -18.27 -23.33 -18.50
C VAL A 656 -18.25 -22.99 -19.98
N ARG A 657 -17.63 -23.86 -20.78
CA ARG A 657 -17.76 -23.89 -22.23
C ARG A 657 -18.32 -25.23 -22.67
N ARG A 658 -19.02 -25.26 -23.80
CA ARG A 658 -19.36 -26.49 -24.51
C ARG A 658 -18.49 -26.62 -25.75
N ASP A 659 -17.93 -27.80 -25.96
CA ASP A 659 -17.27 -28.19 -27.20
C ASP A 659 -17.81 -29.55 -27.68
N GLY A 660 -18.41 -29.56 -28.87
CA GLY A 660 -19.19 -30.70 -29.34
C GLY A 660 -20.32 -31.08 -28.39
N ASN A 661 -20.28 -32.33 -27.90
CA ASN A 661 -21.25 -32.87 -26.94
C ASN A 661 -20.78 -32.81 -25.48
N ASP A 662 -19.57 -32.30 -25.25
CA ASP A 662 -18.95 -32.29 -23.93
C ASP A 662 -18.91 -30.87 -23.33
N TYR A 663 -18.88 -30.81 -22.00
CA TYR A 663 -18.75 -29.57 -21.23
C TYR A 663 -17.42 -29.53 -20.49
N TYR A 664 -16.81 -28.35 -20.44
CA TYR A 664 -15.50 -28.12 -19.85
C TYR A 664 -15.51 -26.86 -18.98
N GLY A 665 -14.67 -26.87 -17.94
CA GLY A 665 -14.26 -25.66 -17.26
C GLY A 665 -13.46 -24.74 -18.19
N ALA A 666 -13.34 -23.48 -17.82
CA ALA A 666 -12.67 -22.45 -18.60
C ALA A 666 -12.01 -21.39 -17.72
N HIS A 667 -11.01 -20.71 -18.26
CA HIS A 667 -10.52 -19.41 -17.79
C HIS A 667 -10.26 -18.56 -19.03
N GLY A 668 -11.09 -17.53 -19.25
CA GLY A 668 -11.15 -16.82 -20.52
C GLY A 668 -11.31 -17.78 -21.71
N ILE A 669 -10.42 -17.66 -22.71
CA ILE A 669 -10.43 -18.52 -23.90
C ILE A 669 -9.81 -19.91 -23.68
N ILE A 670 -9.24 -20.20 -22.51
CA ILE A 670 -8.45 -21.42 -22.25
C ILE A 670 -9.33 -22.55 -21.69
N THR A 671 -9.40 -23.67 -22.41
CA THR A 671 -10.14 -24.87 -21.98
C THR A 671 -9.42 -25.52 -20.81
N MET A 672 -10.17 -25.80 -19.74
CA MET A 672 -9.67 -26.45 -18.53
C MET A 672 -10.22 -27.88 -18.43
N GLN A 673 -10.42 -28.37 -17.22
CA GLN A 673 -10.85 -29.74 -16.97
C GLN A 673 -12.26 -30.03 -17.49
N LYS A 674 -12.49 -31.27 -17.98
CA LYS A 674 -13.82 -31.75 -18.36
C LYS A 674 -14.76 -31.68 -17.15
N LEU A 675 -15.95 -31.13 -17.36
CA LEU A 675 -16.92 -30.89 -16.29
C LEU A 675 -17.38 -32.19 -15.63
N ASP A 676 -17.36 -33.32 -16.36
CA ASP A 676 -17.60 -34.66 -15.81
C ASP A 676 -16.66 -34.99 -14.64
N ILE A 677 -15.39 -34.60 -14.72
CA ILE A 677 -14.42 -34.87 -13.66
C ILE A 677 -14.65 -33.93 -12.47
N VAL A 678 -14.93 -32.65 -12.74
CA VAL A 678 -15.29 -31.67 -11.72
C VAL A 678 -16.54 -32.12 -10.93
N ILE A 679 -17.57 -32.60 -11.63
CA ILE A 679 -18.81 -33.10 -11.02
C ILE A 679 -18.55 -34.42 -10.28
N ALA A 680 -17.75 -35.32 -10.83
CA ALA A 680 -17.40 -36.57 -10.16
C ALA A 680 -16.69 -36.34 -8.81
N ASP A 681 -15.78 -35.36 -8.73
CA ASP A 681 -15.12 -34.96 -7.49
C ASP A 681 -16.13 -34.47 -6.44
N VAL A 682 -17.10 -33.64 -6.84
CA VAL A 682 -18.18 -33.17 -5.97
C VAL A 682 -19.06 -34.33 -5.49
N ILE A 683 -19.45 -35.22 -6.40
CA ILE A 683 -20.28 -36.41 -6.08
C ILE A 683 -19.56 -37.30 -5.08
N GLU A 684 -18.28 -37.64 -5.33
CA GLU A 684 -17.49 -38.46 -4.42
C GLU A 684 -17.48 -37.85 -3.01
N PHE A 685 -17.29 -36.53 -2.93
CA PHE A 685 -17.25 -35.83 -1.65
C PHE A 685 -18.60 -35.82 -0.91
N VAL A 686 -19.70 -35.42 -1.55
CA VAL A 686 -21.01 -35.30 -0.89
C VAL A 686 -21.64 -36.67 -0.57
N THR A 687 -21.23 -37.72 -1.27
CA THR A 687 -21.65 -39.11 -0.97
C THR A 687 -20.87 -39.72 0.19
N LYS A 688 -19.60 -39.30 0.40
CA LYS A 688 -18.74 -39.80 1.48
C LYS A 688 -18.75 -38.95 2.76
N THR A 689 -19.38 -37.77 2.73
CA THR A 689 -19.56 -36.89 3.89
C THR A 689 -21.04 -36.80 4.24
N SER A 690 -21.41 -36.58 5.51
CA SER A 690 -22.82 -36.68 5.90
C SER A 690 -23.57 -35.35 5.85
N LYS A 691 -22.95 -34.25 6.30
CA LYS A 691 -23.62 -32.94 6.43
C LYS A 691 -22.96 -31.78 5.67
N GLU A 692 -22.10 -32.07 4.71
CA GLU A 692 -21.45 -31.03 3.91
C GLU A 692 -22.33 -30.63 2.73
N ILE A 693 -22.47 -29.32 2.54
CA ILE A 693 -23.22 -28.71 1.43
C ILE A 693 -22.22 -28.07 0.47
N VAL A 694 -22.41 -28.28 -0.83
CA VAL A 694 -21.56 -27.70 -1.88
C VAL A 694 -22.38 -26.76 -2.76
N ILE A 695 -21.88 -25.54 -2.93
CA ILE A 695 -22.44 -24.55 -3.87
C ILE A 695 -21.62 -24.62 -5.16
N PHE A 696 -22.28 -25.04 -6.23
CA PHE A 696 -21.74 -25.24 -7.57
C PHE A 696 -22.24 -24.10 -8.47
N ASP A 697 -21.49 -23.00 -8.53
CA ASP A 697 -21.93 -21.78 -9.19
C ASP A 697 -21.51 -21.75 -10.66
N ILE A 698 -22.47 -21.93 -11.57
CA ILE A 698 -22.25 -21.71 -12.99
C ILE A 698 -22.29 -20.20 -13.24
N HIS A 699 -21.16 -19.54 -12.94
CA HIS A 699 -21.07 -18.09 -12.95
C HIS A 699 -20.97 -17.50 -14.36
N GLN A 700 -20.34 -18.22 -15.30
CA GLN A 700 -20.22 -17.75 -16.68
C GLN A 700 -20.33 -18.89 -17.69
N LEU A 701 -20.98 -18.60 -18.81
CA LEU A 701 -21.01 -19.46 -19.99
C LEU A 701 -20.12 -18.81 -21.06
N ILE A 702 -18.93 -19.36 -21.25
CA ILE A 702 -17.91 -18.80 -22.15
C ILE A 702 -18.30 -18.98 -23.62
N SER A 703 -18.76 -20.18 -23.99
CA SER A 703 -19.18 -20.49 -25.36
C SER A 703 -20.01 -21.78 -25.43
N GLY A 704 -20.80 -21.91 -26.51
CA GLY A 704 -21.49 -23.15 -26.89
C GLY A 704 -22.80 -23.48 -26.13
N ILE A 705 -23.27 -22.58 -25.27
CA ILE A 705 -24.61 -22.66 -24.67
C ILE A 705 -25.27 -21.29 -24.87
N THR A 706 -26.11 -21.15 -25.89
CA THR A 706 -26.69 -19.85 -26.27
C THR A 706 -28.20 -19.87 -26.44
N SER A 707 -28.76 -21.00 -26.90
CA SER A 707 -30.20 -21.17 -27.09
C SER A 707 -30.89 -21.80 -25.87
N ASN A 708 -32.19 -21.60 -25.73
CA ASN A 708 -32.98 -22.20 -24.64
C ASN A 708 -32.90 -23.73 -24.64
N ASP A 709 -32.85 -24.38 -25.81
CA ASP A 709 -32.68 -25.83 -25.90
C ASP A 709 -31.30 -26.27 -25.40
N GLU A 710 -30.24 -25.51 -25.67
CA GLU A 710 -28.91 -25.80 -25.15
C GLU A 710 -28.80 -25.57 -23.65
N HIS A 711 -29.42 -24.51 -23.13
CA HIS A 711 -29.55 -24.28 -21.69
C HIS A 711 -30.29 -25.44 -21.01
N ARG A 712 -31.39 -25.91 -21.60
CA ARG A 712 -32.16 -27.07 -21.11
C ARG A 712 -31.35 -28.36 -21.18
N ASN A 713 -30.62 -28.58 -22.27
CA ASN A 713 -29.71 -29.73 -22.42
C ASN A 713 -28.61 -29.71 -21.35
N PHE A 714 -28.03 -28.55 -21.08
CA PHE A 714 -27.02 -28.41 -20.03
C PHE A 714 -27.62 -28.64 -18.63
N ALA A 715 -28.82 -28.13 -18.35
CA ALA A 715 -29.51 -28.39 -17.10
C ALA A 715 -29.82 -29.89 -16.92
N ASN A 716 -30.23 -30.58 -18.00
CA ASN A 716 -30.46 -32.02 -18.00
C ASN A 716 -29.16 -32.81 -17.80
N TYR A 717 -28.06 -32.39 -18.43
CA TYR A 717 -26.73 -32.96 -18.17
C TYR A 717 -26.36 -32.84 -16.69
N LEU A 718 -26.53 -31.67 -16.07
CA LEU A 718 -26.23 -31.48 -14.64
C LEU A 718 -27.12 -32.36 -13.75
N LYS A 719 -28.42 -32.46 -14.05
CA LYS A 719 -29.34 -33.36 -13.33
C LYS A 719 -28.91 -34.81 -13.42
N GLU A 720 -28.61 -35.28 -14.63
CA GLU A 720 -28.20 -36.65 -14.88
C GLU A 720 -26.95 -36.96 -14.07
N LYS A 721 -25.93 -36.08 -14.15
CA LYS A 721 -24.66 -36.28 -13.44
C LYS A 721 -24.83 -36.25 -11.93
N PHE A 722 -25.58 -35.29 -11.38
CA PHE A 722 -25.84 -35.21 -9.94
C PHE A 722 -26.92 -36.17 -9.43
N THR A 723 -27.42 -37.10 -10.25
CA THR A 723 -28.31 -38.17 -9.82
C THR A 723 -27.52 -39.47 -9.73
N VAL A 724 -27.39 -40.01 -8.51
CA VAL A 724 -26.67 -41.27 -8.24
C VAL A 724 -27.66 -42.26 -7.62
N ASP A 725 -27.69 -43.49 -8.13
CA ASP A 725 -28.61 -44.54 -7.66
C ASP A 725 -30.08 -44.10 -7.64
N ASN A 726 -30.51 -43.39 -8.69
CA ASN A 726 -31.84 -42.78 -8.83
C ASN A 726 -32.21 -41.76 -7.72
N LYS A 727 -31.21 -41.25 -6.99
CA LYS A 727 -31.40 -40.23 -5.97
C LYS A 727 -30.72 -38.93 -6.40
N PRO A 728 -31.46 -37.81 -6.52
CA PRO A 728 -30.84 -36.52 -6.79
C PRO A 728 -29.98 -36.12 -5.58
N LEU A 729 -28.71 -35.83 -5.83
CA LEU A 729 -27.82 -35.21 -4.85
C LEU A 729 -27.96 -33.67 -4.86
N TYR A 730 -28.50 -33.12 -5.95
CA TYR A 730 -28.82 -31.70 -6.06
C TYR A 730 -30.14 -31.37 -5.37
N VAL A 731 -30.32 -30.10 -5.06
CA VAL A 731 -31.53 -29.60 -4.42
C VAL A 731 -32.30 -28.67 -5.36
N ALA A 732 -33.63 -28.82 -5.41
CA ALA A 732 -34.47 -27.98 -6.24
C ALA A 732 -34.81 -26.64 -5.53
N PRO A 733 -34.65 -25.48 -6.19
CA PRO A 733 -34.94 -24.20 -5.56
C PRO A 733 -36.42 -24.03 -5.17
N LYS A 734 -37.33 -24.65 -5.93
CA LYS A 734 -38.77 -24.60 -5.67
C LYS A 734 -39.19 -25.21 -4.33
N ASP A 735 -38.35 -26.07 -3.74
CA ASP A 735 -38.61 -26.66 -2.43
C ASP A 735 -38.55 -25.62 -1.28
N PHE A 736 -38.03 -24.41 -1.56
CA PHE A 736 -37.82 -23.34 -0.57
C PHE A 736 -38.60 -22.06 -0.86
N GLY A 737 -39.51 -22.08 -1.84
CA GLY A 737 -40.31 -20.90 -2.19
C GLY A 737 -39.53 -19.82 -2.96
N PRO A 738 -39.96 -18.54 -2.89
CA PRO A 738 -39.44 -17.48 -3.75
C PRO A 738 -38.02 -17.01 -3.41
N THR A 739 -37.53 -17.30 -2.19
CA THR A 739 -36.23 -16.85 -1.67
C THR A 739 -35.37 -18.05 -1.26
N PRO A 740 -35.00 -18.95 -2.20
CA PRO A 740 -34.34 -20.21 -1.88
C PRO A 740 -33.00 -20.06 -1.15
N TRP A 741 -32.32 -18.92 -1.30
CA TRP A 741 -31.06 -18.62 -0.60
C TRP A 741 -31.22 -18.44 0.92
N GLN A 742 -32.44 -18.23 1.41
CA GLN A 742 -32.75 -18.19 2.84
C GLN A 742 -32.94 -19.59 3.45
N ALA A 743 -32.87 -20.65 2.64
CA ALA A 743 -32.93 -22.01 3.14
C ALA A 743 -31.78 -22.28 4.12
N THR A 744 -32.09 -22.96 5.23
CA THR A 744 -31.08 -23.36 6.22
C THR A 744 -30.39 -24.67 5.79
N PRO A 745 -29.19 -24.97 6.30
CA PRO A 745 -28.54 -26.25 6.04
C PRO A 745 -29.42 -27.47 6.38
N ASP A 746 -30.21 -27.44 7.45
CA ASP A 746 -31.18 -28.51 7.76
C ASP A 746 -32.18 -28.74 6.62
N GLN A 747 -32.75 -27.65 6.09
CA GLN A 747 -33.74 -27.70 5.02
C GLN A 747 -33.12 -28.21 3.71
N ILE A 748 -31.89 -27.80 3.41
CA ILE A 748 -31.14 -28.26 2.24
C ILE A 748 -30.79 -29.74 2.37
N LEU A 749 -30.21 -30.17 3.50
CA LEU A 749 -29.82 -31.57 3.74
C LEU A 749 -31.00 -32.55 3.73
N ALA A 750 -32.20 -32.09 4.08
CA ALA A 750 -33.42 -32.89 3.97
C ALA A 750 -33.78 -33.27 2.53
N LYS A 751 -33.19 -32.60 1.53
CA LYS A 751 -33.52 -32.74 0.10
C LYS A 751 -32.33 -33.21 -0.73
N GLY A 752 -31.11 -32.82 -0.38
CA GLY A 752 -29.88 -33.16 -1.08
C GLY A 752 -28.69 -32.42 -0.47
N LYS A 753 -27.61 -32.22 -1.22
CA LYS A 753 -26.37 -31.60 -0.71
C LYS A 753 -25.72 -30.62 -1.68
N VAL A 754 -26.12 -30.63 -2.95
CA VAL A 754 -25.54 -29.78 -3.99
C VAL A 754 -26.53 -28.70 -4.38
N VAL A 755 -26.12 -27.44 -4.23
CA VAL A 755 -26.86 -26.27 -4.70
C VAL A 755 -26.21 -25.82 -6.00
N VAL A 756 -26.98 -25.79 -7.10
CA VAL A 756 -26.46 -25.41 -8.42
C VAL A 756 -27.04 -24.06 -8.82
N SER A 757 -26.25 -22.99 -8.73
CA SER A 757 -26.68 -21.67 -9.20
C SER A 757 -26.34 -21.43 -10.66
N TYR A 758 -27.14 -20.58 -11.31
CA TYR A 758 -27.07 -20.40 -12.75
C TYR A 758 -27.13 -18.93 -13.18
N ILE A 759 -26.19 -18.51 -14.02
CA ILE A 759 -26.04 -17.11 -14.45
C ILE A 759 -27.20 -16.59 -15.31
N ASN A 760 -27.80 -17.41 -16.18
CA ASN A 760 -28.88 -16.98 -17.07
C ASN A 760 -30.22 -16.92 -16.31
N VAL A 761 -30.47 -15.77 -15.69
CA VAL A 761 -31.67 -15.49 -14.88
C VAL A 761 -32.96 -15.56 -15.71
N GLU A 762 -32.92 -15.16 -16.98
CA GLU A 762 -34.10 -15.18 -17.84
C GLU A 762 -34.52 -16.62 -18.12
N PHE A 763 -33.58 -17.45 -18.59
CA PHE A 763 -33.83 -18.88 -18.82
C PHE A 763 -34.26 -19.58 -17.52
N GLN A 764 -33.54 -19.35 -16.42
CA GLN A 764 -33.82 -19.96 -15.12
C GLN A 764 -35.24 -19.65 -14.60
N ARG A 765 -35.80 -18.48 -14.94
CA ARG A 765 -37.17 -18.11 -14.55
C ARG A 765 -38.23 -18.65 -15.49
N LEU A 766 -37.94 -18.73 -16.79
CA LEU A 766 -38.89 -19.19 -17.81
C LEU A 766 -39.03 -20.72 -17.83
N ASP A 767 -37.95 -21.43 -17.52
CA ASP A 767 -37.87 -22.88 -17.60
C ASP A 767 -37.60 -23.45 -16.21
N ASP A 768 -38.62 -24.07 -15.58
CA ASP A 768 -38.44 -24.82 -14.31
C ASP A 768 -37.71 -26.12 -14.59
N CYS A 769 -36.44 -25.98 -14.93
CA CYS A 769 -35.50 -27.07 -14.99
C CYS A 769 -35.28 -27.68 -13.61
N GLY A 770 -35.86 -27.23 -12.49
CA GLY A 770 -35.84 -27.92 -11.20
C GLY A 770 -34.47 -28.08 -10.49
N ILE A 771 -33.33 -27.79 -11.14
CA ILE A 771 -31.98 -27.85 -10.53
C ILE A 771 -31.36 -26.45 -10.39
N LEU A 772 -31.78 -25.48 -11.20
CA LEU A 772 -31.10 -24.19 -11.37
C LEU A 772 -31.57 -23.14 -10.36
N TRP A 773 -30.75 -22.85 -9.36
CA TRP A 773 -30.97 -21.80 -8.37
C TRP A 773 -30.74 -20.40 -8.97
N PRO A 774 -31.35 -19.36 -8.38
CA PRO A 774 -31.07 -17.97 -8.77
C PRO A 774 -29.57 -17.67 -8.72
N LYS A 775 -29.08 -16.83 -9.63
CA LYS A 775 -27.65 -16.50 -9.71
C LYS A 775 -27.09 -15.98 -8.38
N VAL A 776 -25.80 -16.22 -8.19
CA VAL A 776 -25.01 -15.65 -7.10
C VAL A 776 -24.51 -14.26 -7.51
N TYR A 777 -24.41 -13.35 -6.54
CA TYR A 777 -23.96 -11.98 -6.76
C TYR A 777 -22.50 -11.83 -6.36
N GLN A 778 -21.60 -11.89 -7.35
CA GLN A 778 -20.18 -11.63 -7.16
C GLN A 778 -19.90 -10.12 -7.11
N TYR A 779 -19.14 -9.71 -6.11
CA TYR A 779 -18.62 -8.36 -5.96
C TYR A 779 -17.15 -8.40 -6.31
N TRP A 780 -16.88 -7.98 -7.55
CA TRP A 780 -15.57 -8.01 -8.15
C TRP A 780 -15.02 -6.59 -8.29
N ALA A 781 -13.80 -6.38 -7.81
CA ALA A 781 -13.14 -5.07 -7.83
C ALA A 781 -12.49 -4.74 -9.19
N GLU A 782 -12.25 -5.76 -10.03
CA GLU A 782 -11.63 -5.64 -11.35
C GLU A 782 -10.32 -4.81 -11.33
N THR A 783 -9.46 -5.03 -10.32
CA THR A 783 -8.26 -4.22 -10.12
C THR A 783 -7.00 -5.09 -9.92
N PRO A 784 -5.87 -4.72 -10.54
CA PRO A 784 -4.58 -5.36 -10.26
C PRO A 784 -3.91 -4.76 -9.02
N LYS A 785 -4.55 -3.82 -8.33
CA LYS A 785 -3.96 -3.09 -7.19
C LYS A 785 -4.60 -3.52 -5.88
N PHE A 786 -3.78 -4.10 -5.03
CA PHE A 786 -4.11 -4.53 -3.68
C PHE A 786 -4.95 -3.52 -2.86
N ASN A 787 -4.59 -2.23 -2.86
CA ASN A 787 -5.32 -1.23 -2.06
C ASN A 787 -6.70 -0.90 -2.59
N GLU A 788 -6.87 -0.95 -3.91
CA GLU A 788 -8.17 -0.73 -4.54
C GLU A 788 -9.08 -1.90 -4.21
N LEU A 789 -8.55 -3.13 -4.20
CA LEU A 789 -9.26 -4.31 -3.72
C LEU A 789 -9.64 -4.18 -2.24
N GLN A 790 -8.70 -3.78 -1.36
CA GLN A 790 -8.98 -3.55 0.06
C GLN A 790 -10.11 -2.54 0.28
N LYS A 791 -9.98 -1.36 -0.36
CA LYS A 791 -10.98 -0.30 -0.28
C LYS A 791 -12.35 -0.80 -0.76
N TYR A 792 -12.36 -1.51 -1.88
CA TYR A 792 -13.58 -2.10 -2.42
C TYR A 792 -14.24 -3.07 -1.44
N VAL A 793 -13.48 -3.96 -0.79
CA VAL A 793 -14.00 -4.90 0.23
C VAL A 793 -14.64 -4.13 1.39
N TYR A 794 -13.92 -3.15 1.95
CA TYR A 794 -14.38 -2.35 3.10
C TYR A 794 -15.54 -1.39 2.77
N GLU A 795 -15.73 -1.02 1.52
CA GLU A 795 -16.88 -0.23 1.07
C GLU A 795 -18.10 -1.11 0.76
N LYS A 796 -17.89 -2.20 0.01
CA LYS A 796 -19.01 -2.98 -0.52
C LYS A 796 -19.70 -3.81 0.55
N ILE A 797 -18.98 -4.36 1.53
CA ILE A 797 -19.62 -5.21 2.55
C ILE A 797 -20.58 -4.39 3.43
N PRO A 798 -20.16 -3.28 4.08
CA PRO A 798 -21.07 -2.47 4.88
C PRO A 798 -22.19 -1.80 4.05
N GLY A 799 -21.86 -1.38 2.81
CA GLY A 799 -22.82 -0.76 1.91
C GLY A 799 -23.99 -1.67 1.50
N ARG A 800 -23.79 -3.00 1.47
CA ARG A 800 -24.86 -3.98 1.19
C ARG A 800 -25.89 -4.04 2.29
N VAL A 801 -25.43 -4.04 3.55
CA VAL A 801 -26.28 -4.10 4.73
C VAL A 801 -27.21 -2.88 4.75
N GLN A 802 -26.66 -1.70 4.43
CA GLN A 802 -27.44 -0.45 4.39
C GLN A 802 -28.51 -0.43 3.29
N LYS A 803 -28.28 -1.14 2.17
CA LYS A 803 -29.20 -1.17 1.02
C LYS A 803 -30.25 -2.28 1.09
N GLY A 804 -30.12 -3.23 2.02
CA GLY A 804 -31.01 -4.39 2.10
C GLY A 804 -30.75 -5.47 1.03
N ASP A 805 -29.68 -5.32 0.24
CA ASP A 805 -29.30 -6.21 -0.88
C ASP A 805 -28.93 -7.64 -0.46
N PHE A 806 -28.81 -7.87 0.86
CA PHE A 806 -28.31 -9.10 1.48
C PHE A 806 -29.41 -10.09 1.90
N THR A 807 -30.67 -9.64 1.96
CA THR A 807 -31.70 -10.41 2.67
C THR A 807 -32.17 -11.67 1.93
N ASP A 808 -32.16 -11.68 0.59
CA ASP A 808 -32.74 -12.74 -0.25
C ASP A 808 -31.75 -13.43 -1.20
N ARG A 809 -30.46 -13.03 -1.20
CA ARG A 809 -29.45 -13.45 -2.18
C ARG A 809 -28.20 -14.00 -1.50
N LEU A 810 -27.52 -14.92 -2.18
CA LEU A 810 -26.13 -15.26 -1.86
C LEU A 810 -25.17 -14.24 -2.50
N THR A 811 -24.24 -13.72 -1.70
CA THR A 811 -23.20 -12.79 -2.16
C THR A 811 -21.81 -13.37 -2.02
N VAL A 812 -20.91 -12.99 -2.92
CA VAL A 812 -19.51 -13.43 -2.91
C VAL A 812 -18.61 -12.22 -3.01
N ILE A 813 -17.60 -12.14 -2.14
CA ILE A 813 -16.46 -11.23 -2.31
C ILE A 813 -15.43 -11.95 -3.15
N MET A 814 -15.16 -11.38 -4.32
CA MET A 814 -14.06 -11.80 -5.17
C MET A 814 -12.81 -11.06 -4.68
N ALA A 815 -12.02 -11.76 -3.86
CA ALA A 815 -10.88 -11.23 -3.13
C ALA A 815 -9.55 -11.56 -3.82
N GLU A 816 -9.55 -11.62 -5.14
CA GLU A 816 -8.38 -11.80 -6.01
C GLU A 816 -8.04 -10.53 -6.81
N LEU A 817 -6.77 -10.38 -7.20
CA LEU A 817 -6.30 -9.29 -8.06
C LEU A 817 -6.51 -9.67 -9.53
N THR A 818 -7.00 -8.73 -10.34
CA THR A 818 -7.30 -8.98 -11.76
C THR A 818 -6.86 -7.82 -12.65
N GLY A 819 -6.07 -8.11 -13.69
CA GLY A 819 -5.77 -7.16 -14.77
C GLY A 819 -6.82 -7.20 -15.89
N ASN A 820 -7.00 -6.10 -16.63
CA ASN A 820 -7.87 -6.08 -17.82
C ASN A 820 -7.25 -6.92 -18.97
N THR A 821 -8.08 -7.39 -19.91
CA THR A 821 -7.68 -8.25 -21.03
C THR A 821 -6.60 -7.65 -21.95
N PHE A 822 -6.38 -6.33 -21.89
CA PHE A 822 -5.34 -5.63 -22.64
C PHE A 822 -3.98 -5.61 -21.88
N THR A 823 -4.01 -5.65 -20.54
CA THR A 823 -2.82 -5.80 -19.68
C THR A 823 -2.26 -7.21 -19.66
N THR A 824 -3.05 -8.24 -19.99
CA THR A 824 -2.59 -9.64 -20.09
C THR A 824 -1.48 -9.82 -21.13
N ILE A 825 -1.43 -8.98 -22.17
CA ILE A 825 -0.38 -9.01 -23.22
C ILE A 825 0.87 -8.21 -22.80
N THR A 826 0.77 -7.29 -21.83
CA THR A 826 1.89 -6.43 -21.40
C THR A 826 2.63 -6.95 -20.15
N ILE A 827 2.00 -7.84 -19.36
CA ILE A 827 2.55 -8.39 -18.10
C ILE A 827 3.07 -9.81 -18.31
N ALA A 828 3.87 -10.05 -19.35
CA ALA A 828 4.41 -11.39 -19.64
C ALA A 828 5.47 -11.90 -18.63
N ALA A 829 5.73 -11.16 -17.53
CA ALA A 829 6.81 -11.43 -16.58
C ALA A 829 6.39 -11.54 -15.09
N TYR A 830 5.11 -11.35 -14.73
CA TYR A 830 4.63 -11.41 -13.33
C TYR A 830 3.33 -12.22 -13.24
N GLY A 831 3.39 -13.39 -12.57
CA GLY A 831 2.36 -14.43 -12.59
C GLY A 831 1.17 -14.21 -11.66
N LEU A 832 0.04 -14.90 -11.90
CA LEU A 832 -1.11 -14.95 -10.99
C LEU A 832 -0.76 -15.56 -9.63
N ASN A 833 0.20 -16.49 -9.60
CA ASN A 833 0.72 -17.06 -8.36
C ASN A 833 1.52 -16.03 -7.54
N ASP A 834 2.27 -15.14 -8.19
CA ASP A 834 2.99 -14.06 -7.51
C ASP A 834 1.99 -12.98 -7.02
N GLN A 835 0.98 -12.66 -7.84
CA GLN A 835 -0.12 -11.76 -7.44
C GLN A 835 -0.93 -12.30 -6.25
N ALA A 836 -1.24 -13.60 -6.26
CA ALA A 836 -1.94 -14.25 -5.16
C ALA A 836 -1.06 -14.31 -3.90
N GLN A 837 0.25 -14.55 -4.03
CA GLN A 837 1.15 -14.48 -2.87
C GLN A 837 1.09 -13.12 -2.18
N ASP A 838 1.21 -12.04 -2.96
CA ASP A 838 1.23 -10.68 -2.41
C ASP A 838 -0.13 -10.27 -1.81
N ASN A 839 -1.23 -10.85 -2.31
CA ASN A 839 -2.59 -10.55 -1.87
C ASN A 839 -3.06 -11.40 -0.68
N ASP A 840 -2.86 -12.72 -0.73
CA ASP A 840 -3.44 -13.70 0.19
C ASP A 840 -2.97 -13.52 1.64
N GLU A 841 -1.73 -13.07 1.83
CA GLU A 841 -1.14 -12.77 3.15
C GLU A 841 -1.93 -11.70 3.93
N HIS A 842 -2.69 -10.88 3.22
CA HIS A 842 -3.48 -9.80 3.79
C HIS A 842 -4.98 -10.10 3.83
N ILE A 843 -5.49 -10.98 2.96
CA ILE A 843 -6.89 -11.42 2.99
C ILE A 843 -7.26 -11.93 4.38
N GLN A 844 -6.43 -12.79 4.97
CA GLN A 844 -6.65 -13.28 6.32
C GLN A 844 -6.77 -12.14 7.33
N GLN A 845 -5.90 -11.13 7.24
CA GLN A 845 -5.87 -9.99 8.15
C GLN A 845 -7.09 -9.09 8.00
N TRP A 846 -7.53 -8.82 6.77
CA TRP A 846 -8.71 -7.97 6.54
C TRP A 846 -9.95 -8.59 7.14
N PHE A 847 -10.16 -9.88 6.89
CA PHE A 847 -11.32 -10.60 7.37
C PHE A 847 -11.19 -11.02 8.84
N LEU A 848 -10.15 -10.61 9.57
CA LEU A 848 -10.19 -10.58 11.04
C LEU A 848 -11.01 -9.38 11.56
N ASP A 849 -11.29 -8.36 10.76
CA ASP A 849 -12.11 -7.22 11.18
C ASP A 849 -13.60 -7.61 11.30
N PRO A 850 -14.19 -7.56 12.51
CA PRO A 850 -15.62 -7.84 12.71
C PRO A 850 -16.55 -6.95 11.90
N LYS A 851 -16.12 -5.75 11.51
CA LYS A 851 -16.95 -4.81 10.73
C LYS A 851 -17.31 -5.32 9.35
N ILE A 852 -16.47 -6.17 8.77
CA ILE A 852 -16.74 -6.75 7.45
C ILE A 852 -17.16 -8.21 7.57
N SER A 853 -16.54 -8.99 8.45
CA SER A 853 -16.71 -10.44 8.44
C SER A 853 -18.03 -10.94 9.03
N MET A 854 -18.65 -10.17 9.94
CA MET A 854 -20.00 -10.50 10.43
C MET A 854 -21.04 -10.48 9.31
N ASP A 855 -20.86 -9.60 8.31
CA ASP A 855 -21.77 -9.39 7.20
C ASP A 855 -21.30 -10.06 5.89
N THR A 856 -20.21 -10.83 5.95
CA THR A 856 -19.66 -11.57 4.82
C THR A 856 -20.32 -12.94 4.67
N ASN A 857 -20.67 -13.30 3.42
CA ASN A 857 -21.05 -14.65 3.05
C ASN A 857 -19.87 -15.44 2.50
N VAL A 858 -19.69 -15.43 1.19
CA VAL A 858 -18.60 -16.16 0.55
C VAL A 858 -17.43 -15.22 0.34
N VAL A 859 -16.22 -15.70 0.62
CA VAL A 859 -14.98 -15.10 0.12
C VAL A 859 -14.34 -16.08 -0.85
N ALA A 860 -14.20 -15.67 -2.11
CA ALA A 860 -13.51 -16.42 -3.15
C ALA A 860 -12.15 -15.78 -3.44
N VAL A 861 -11.12 -16.60 -3.60
CA VAL A 861 -9.73 -16.17 -3.85
C VAL A 861 -9.07 -17.06 -4.90
N ASP A 862 -7.98 -16.57 -5.49
CA ASP A 862 -6.99 -17.39 -6.18
C ASP A 862 -6.08 -18.10 -5.17
N TYR A 863 -5.57 -19.28 -5.50
CA TYR A 863 -4.59 -20.03 -4.70
C TYR A 863 -4.88 -20.13 -3.20
N PHE A 864 -6.11 -20.49 -2.83
CA PHE A 864 -6.65 -20.37 -1.46
C PHE A 864 -5.81 -20.93 -0.29
N ARG A 865 -4.85 -21.82 -0.54
CA ARG A 865 -3.99 -22.46 0.48
C ARG A 865 -3.06 -21.48 1.20
N SER A 866 -2.91 -20.24 0.72
CA SER A 866 -2.19 -19.12 1.37
C SER A 866 -3.09 -18.10 2.07
N SER A 867 -4.41 -18.16 1.89
CA SER A 867 -5.32 -17.05 2.23
C SER A 867 -5.95 -17.11 3.63
N GLY A 868 -5.89 -18.25 4.32
CA GLY A 868 -6.53 -18.46 5.62
C GLY A 868 -8.07 -18.47 5.62
N ILE A 869 -8.74 -18.40 4.46
CA ILE A 869 -10.21 -18.23 4.39
C ILE A 869 -11.01 -19.39 4.99
N VAL A 870 -10.47 -20.62 5.00
CA VAL A 870 -11.15 -21.78 5.59
C VAL A 870 -11.21 -21.62 7.11
N ARG A 871 -10.11 -21.17 7.73
CA ARG A 871 -10.06 -20.86 9.16
C ARG A 871 -11.01 -19.72 9.51
N LEU A 872 -11.02 -18.67 8.68
CA LEU A 872 -11.95 -17.54 8.85
C LEU A 872 -13.41 -17.99 8.81
N ALA A 873 -13.79 -18.85 7.85
CA ALA A 873 -15.15 -19.36 7.75
C ALA A 873 -15.58 -20.09 9.03
N ILE A 874 -14.70 -20.94 9.55
CA ILE A 874 -14.95 -21.68 10.78
C ILE A 874 -15.08 -20.73 11.98
N MET A 875 -14.14 -19.80 12.14
CA MET A 875 -14.12 -18.84 13.25
C MET A 875 -15.35 -17.91 13.21
N TRP A 876 -15.70 -17.37 12.04
CA TRP A 876 -16.79 -16.41 11.91
C TRP A 876 -18.16 -17.06 12.04
N ASN A 877 -18.37 -18.29 11.57
CA ASN A 877 -19.62 -19.00 11.81
C ASN A 877 -19.85 -19.25 13.31
N GLU A 878 -18.80 -19.57 14.06
CA GLU A 878 -18.86 -19.69 15.51
C GLU A 878 -19.25 -18.33 16.15
N ARG A 879 -18.58 -17.24 15.77
CA ARG A 879 -18.87 -15.88 16.26
C ARG A 879 -20.28 -15.39 15.89
N LYS A 880 -20.75 -15.68 14.67
CA LYS A 880 -22.11 -15.36 14.19
C LYS A 880 -23.17 -16.09 15.02
N PHE A 881 -22.95 -17.36 15.33
CA PHE A 881 -23.86 -18.13 16.17
C PHE A 881 -23.98 -17.53 17.59
N PHE A 882 -22.85 -17.24 18.23
CA PHE A 882 -22.84 -16.64 19.57
C PHE A 882 -23.15 -15.13 19.56
N LYS A 883 -23.35 -14.52 18.39
CA LYS A 883 -23.60 -13.09 18.19
C LYS A 883 -22.54 -12.20 18.86
N THR A 884 -21.29 -12.67 18.88
CA THR A 884 -20.14 -11.96 19.44
C THR A 884 -19.29 -11.39 18.31
N ASN A 885 -18.97 -10.09 18.40
CA ASN A 885 -18.08 -9.41 17.46
C ASN A 885 -16.81 -8.87 18.13
N LYS A 886 -16.57 -9.24 19.40
CA LYS A 886 -15.48 -8.69 20.24
C LYS A 886 -14.63 -9.75 20.96
N CYS A 887 -15.13 -10.98 21.10
CA CYS A 887 -14.46 -12.04 21.87
C CYS A 887 -14.66 -13.40 21.19
N ASP A 888 -13.67 -14.28 21.33
CA ASP A 888 -13.84 -15.68 20.97
C ASP A 888 -14.73 -16.38 22.01
N PRO A 889 -15.68 -17.24 21.57
CA PRO A 889 -16.59 -17.90 22.49
C PRO A 889 -15.86 -18.94 23.37
N PRO A 890 -16.41 -19.25 24.57
CA PRO A 890 -15.77 -20.16 25.53
C PRO A 890 -15.64 -21.61 25.05
N GLN A 891 -16.52 -22.06 24.16
CA GLN A 891 -16.48 -23.40 23.57
C GLN A 891 -15.40 -23.48 22.48
N LYS A 892 -14.73 -24.64 22.39
CA LYS A 892 -13.40 -24.83 21.80
C LYS A 892 -13.40 -25.72 20.57
N PHE A 893 -14.38 -25.64 19.67
CA PHE A 893 -14.24 -26.43 18.45
C PHE A 893 -13.09 -25.88 17.59
N SER A 894 -13.00 -24.56 17.41
CA SER A 894 -11.97 -23.93 16.56
C SER A 894 -10.56 -24.23 17.03
N ASP A 895 -10.33 -24.19 18.35
CA ASP A 895 -9.07 -24.61 18.95
C ASP A 895 -8.83 -26.11 18.71
N GLN A 896 -9.72 -27.00 19.17
CA GLN A 896 -9.50 -28.46 19.04
C GLN A 896 -9.30 -28.92 17.57
N TYR A 897 -9.84 -28.18 16.61
CA TYR A 897 -9.82 -28.54 15.20
C TYR A 897 -8.61 -28.00 14.42
N TYR A 898 -8.10 -26.80 14.74
CA TYR A 898 -6.98 -26.16 14.03
C TYR A 898 -5.65 -26.10 14.79
N GLN A 899 -5.70 -26.00 16.12
CA GLN A 899 -4.50 -25.71 16.92
C GLN A 899 -4.66 -26.11 18.38
N GLN A 900 -3.62 -26.63 18.99
CA GLN A 900 -3.63 -26.91 20.41
C GLN A 900 -2.92 -25.79 21.15
N ILE A 901 -3.68 -25.02 21.93
CA ILE A 901 -3.14 -24.11 22.95
C ILE A 901 -2.67 -24.98 24.12
N LEU A 902 -1.36 -25.03 24.34
CA LEU A 902 -0.74 -25.82 25.39
C LEU A 902 -0.73 -25.05 26.72
N ILE A 903 -0.42 -23.75 26.64
CA ILE A 903 -0.26 -22.86 27.78
C ILE A 903 -0.78 -21.47 27.37
N PRO A 904 -1.49 -20.73 28.25
CA PRO A 904 -1.83 -19.33 28.00
C PRO A 904 -0.58 -18.46 27.79
N ILE A 905 -0.68 -17.49 26.89
CA ILE A 905 0.39 -16.52 26.58
C ILE A 905 0.53 -15.51 27.71
#